data_AF-A0A0U3SKC7-F1
#
_entry.id   AF-A0A0U3SKC7-F1
#
_cell.length_a   1.000
_cell.length_b   1.000
_cell.length_c   1.000
_cell.angle_alpha   90.00
_cell.angle_beta   90.00
_cell.angle_gamma   90.00
#
_symmetry.space_group_name_H-M   'P 1'
#
loop_
_entity.id
_entity.type
_entity.pdbx_description
1 polymer ?
#
loop_
_entity_poly.entity_id
_entity_poly.type
_entity_poly.pdbx_seq_one_letter_code
_entity_poly.pdbx_strand_id
1 'polypeptide(L)'
;MQASRLKVGLLSTLALVGLASYSVYQGTPPRDQVVLGTMLQGLGVLHYQPEKLDDQFSQRVFDLYLKRVDVNKQLLLAPEVAQLRQYQTKIDDELKGGTHEFLDVTSKLLSKRTLEIQALYRQILAKPFDFTVQESLETSPDKAAFAPTAAVQREKWRKLLKYQTLAQLSELMDEEARKKDKPLAAATPGTSPAVTSERQRTPAELEAAARKRVLKYYDEYFADQLQNDDNDHLAEFANVIANTYDPHTEYFAPIARDNFDIAMSGRLEGTGAQLQEDEGHLKVTDIVAGSASFRQGELKVGDIILRVAQGAAEPVSVEGMRFEKAVKLIRGPKGTEVRLTVRKPDGAVVVIPIIRDVVVIEETYAQSAIIKQGGKNYGYIHLPGFYADFGGKGGRSSAADVKTELAKLSKENVAGVILDLRYNGGGSLQDAVEMGGLFVPSGPMVQVKAGRGRPTALDDKDPQVQYAGPLVVMVNKYSASASEILAAAMQDYRRAIIVGSTTYGKGTVQQLIDLDNAVSPEAKALKPLGSLKLTIQKFYRVNGGSTQFKGVVPDITLPDALTSFAKGEQESEYPLLWDEISPAAYQPSNTVPAIDKLRAASAARVAASPGFRLITDATQRATIRRKQTNLSLNLAAYRATQQQVRDANKQQTAAQNALPSLDVAQLTADASVAGSDSTASKRAARFLKPLRKDAALAEAVAVIGDELK
;
A
#
# COMPACT_ATOMS: atom_id res chain seq x y z
N MET A 1 -23.44 -32.15 8.65
CA MET A 1 -24.72 -31.93 7.95
C MET A 1 -24.68 -30.56 7.28
N GLN A 2 -24.53 -30.55 5.95
CA GLN A 2 -24.46 -29.36 5.12
C GLN A 2 -25.88 -28.91 4.76
N ALA A 3 -26.29 -27.72 5.19
CA ALA A 3 -27.49 -27.08 4.65
C ALA A 3 -27.36 -25.55 4.63
N SER A 4 -27.61 -25.00 3.44
CA SER A 4 -28.00 -23.61 3.14
C SER A 4 -26.94 -22.50 3.07
N ARG A 5 -26.04 -22.59 2.07
CA ARG A 5 -25.35 -21.42 1.47
C ARG A 5 -26.16 -20.73 0.35
N LEU A 6 -27.46 -21.01 0.24
CA LEU A 6 -28.23 -20.73 -0.98
C LEU A 6 -29.03 -19.42 -1.03
N LYS A 7 -29.02 -18.57 0.00
CA LYS A 7 -29.90 -17.38 0.03
C LYS A 7 -29.27 -16.04 -0.36
N VAL A 8 -27.96 -15.96 -0.57
CA VAL A 8 -27.30 -14.75 -1.14
C VAL A 8 -27.30 -14.79 -2.68
N GLY A 9 -27.51 -15.96 -3.28
CA GLY A 9 -27.54 -16.13 -4.74
C GLY A 9 -28.77 -15.53 -5.44
N LEU A 10 -29.87 -15.23 -4.74
CA LEU A 10 -31.11 -14.81 -5.41
C LEU A 10 -31.08 -13.34 -5.89
N LEU A 11 -30.17 -12.51 -5.36
CA LEU A 11 -29.92 -11.16 -5.88
C LEU A 11 -29.00 -11.16 -7.11
N SER A 12 -28.24 -12.23 -7.33
CA SER A 12 -27.36 -12.35 -8.51
C SER A 12 -28.14 -12.55 -9.81
N THR A 13 -29.29 -13.24 -9.77
CA THR A 13 -30.08 -13.55 -10.97
C THR A 13 -30.98 -12.41 -11.44
N LEU A 14 -31.37 -11.47 -10.57
CA LEU A 14 -32.22 -10.33 -10.94
C LEU A 14 -31.43 -9.10 -11.41
N ALA A 15 -30.14 -8.97 -11.06
CA ALA A 15 -29.25 -7.98 -11.66
C ALA A 15 -28.76 -8.38 -13.06
N LEU A 16 -28.81 -9.68 -13.40
CA LEU A 16 -28.30 -10.23 -14.66
C LEU A 16 -29.20 -9.97 -15.88
N VAL A 17 -30.51 -9.75 -15.68
CA VAL A 17 -31.46 -9.56 -16.80
C VAL A 17 -31.46 -8.13 -17.34
N GLY A 18 -30.88 -7.16 -16.62
CA GLY A 18 -30.73 -5.77 -17.09
C GLY A 18 -29.49 -5.52 -17.97
N LEU A 19 -28.65 -6.54 -18.23
CA LEU A 19 -27.37 -6.41 -18.93
C LEU A 19 -27.46 -6.55 -20.47
N ALA A 20 -28.63 -6.89 -21.02
CA ALA A 20 -28.77 -7.30 -22.42
C ALA A 20 -29.57 -6.32 -23.30
N SER A 21 -29.33 -5.02 -23.16
CA SER A 21 -29.92 -4.05 -24.11
C SER A 21 -28.93 -2.96 -24.47
N TYR A 22 -28.08 -3.27 -25.45
CA TYR A 22 -27.49 -2.25 -26.32
C TYR A 22 -27.65 -2.65 -27.78
N SER A 23 -27.87 -1.62 -28.59
CA SER A 23 -28.18 -1.61 -30.01
C SER A 23 -27.26 -2.48 -30.87
N VAL A 24 -27.83 -3.00 -31.96
CA VAL A 24 -27.15 -3.71 -33.05
C VAL A 24 -26.01 -2.87 -33.63
N TYR A 25 -24.79 -3.04 -33.11
CA TYR A 25 -23.56 -2.62 -33.78
C TYR A 25 -23.20 -3.66 -34.84
N GLN A 26 -22.94 -3.22 -36.07
CA GLN A 26 -22.35 -4.07 -37.10
C GLN A 26 -20.84 -4.21 -36.81
N GLY A 27 -20.47 -5.17 -35.96
CA GLY A 27 -19.09 -5.52 -35.62
C GLY A 27 -18.87 -5.74 -34.11
N THR A 28 -17.83 -6.50 -33.75
CA THR A 28 -17.42 -6.64 -32.34
C THR A 28 -16.84 -5.30 -31.86
N PRO A 29 -17.39 -4.68 -30.81
CA PRO A 29 -16.86 -3.41 -30.30
C PRO A 29 -15.40 -3.57 -29.83
N PRO A 30 -14.57 -2.53 -29.93
CA PRO A 30 -13.20 -2.59 -29.44
C PRO A 30 -13.16 -2.72 -27.91
N ARG A 31 -12.03 -3.23 -27.39
CA ARG A 31 -11.89 -3.64 -25.98
C ARG A 31 -12.16 -2.51 -24.99
N ASP A 32 -11.65 -1.33 -25.28
CA ASP A 32 -11.82 -0.10 -24.50
C ASP A 32 -13.29 0.30 -24.34
N GLN A 33 -14.08 0.29 -25.42
CA GLN A 33 -15.50 0.58 -25.42
C GLN A 33 -16.27 -0.41 -24.53
N VAL A 34 -15.91 -1.68 -24.60
CA VAL A 34 -16.51 -2.74 -23.76
C VAL A 34 -16.17 -2.53 -22.29
N VAL A 35 -14.90 -2.25 -21.96
CA VAL A 35 -14.46 -2.02 -20.58
C VAL A 35 -15.15 -0.80 -19.98
N LEU A 36 -15.10 0.35 -20.65
CA LEU A 36 -15.69 1.60 -20.16
C LEU A 36 -17.22 1.49 -20.08
N GLY A 37 -17.88 0.95 -21.10
CA GLY A 37 -19.33 0.77 -21.11
C GLY A 37 -19.83 -0.13 -19.97
N THR A 38 -19.16 -1.27 -19.75
CA THR A 38 -19.51 -2.19 -18.66
C THR A 38 -19.26 -1.57 -17.30
N MET A 39 -18.15 -0.83 -17.16
CA MET A 39 -17.82 -0.10 -15.92
C MET A 39 -18.89 0.94 -15.59
N LEU A 40 -19.26 1.78 -16.57
CA LEU A 40 -20.28 2.82 -16.41
C LEU A 40 -21.65 2.25 -16.05
N GLN A 41 -22.01 1.09 -16.61
CA GLN A 41 -23.23 0.39 -16.22
C GLN A 41 -23.19 -0.06 -14.75
N GLY A 42 -22.07 -0.64 -14.31
CA GLY A 42 -21.85 -0.99 -12.90
C GLY A 42 -21.96 0.23 -11.98
N LEU A 43 -21.33 1.33 -12.35
CA LEU A 43 -21.38 2.61 -11.62
C LEU A 43 -22.79 3.21 -11.56
N GLY A 44 -23.54 3.15 -12.66
CA GLY A 44 -24.89 3.73 -12.76
C GLY A 44 -25.98 2.93 -12.06
N VAL A 45 -25.77 1.63 -11.81
CA VAL A 45 -26.81 0.74 -11.28
C VAL A 45 -26.47 0.17 -9.90
N LEU A 46 -25.21 -0.23 -9.69
CA LEU A 46 -24.81 -1.01 -8.51
C LEU A 46 -24.05 -0.19 -7.47
N HIS A 47 -23.54 1.00 -7.83
CA HIS A 47 -22.84 1.85 -6.88
C HIS A 47 -23.77 2.27 -5.72
N TYR A 48 -23.20 2.47 -4.53
CA TYR A 48 -23.96 2.90 -3.35
C TYR A 48 -24.69 4.23 -3.59
N GLN A 49 -24.02 5.14 -4.29
CA GLN A 49 -24.56 6.44 -4.68
C GLN A 49 -24.33 6.63 -6.19
N PRO A 50 -25.22 6.10 -7.05
CA PRO A 50 -25.09 6.29 -8.48
C PRO A 50 -25.27 7.76 -8.84
N GLU A 51 -24.41 8.25 -9.72
CA GLU A 51 -24.38 9.62 -10.20
C GLU A 51 -24.94 9.70 -11.63
N LYS A 52 -25.42 10.88 -12.02
CA LYS A 52 -25.85 11.13 -13.41
C LYS A 52 -24.62 11.38 -14.28
N LEU A 53 -24.66 10.83 -15.50
CA LEU A 53 -23.71 11.14 -16.55
C LEU A 53 -24.16 12.45 -17.23
N ASP A 54 -23.64 13.58 -16.77
CA ASP A 54 -23.93 14.92 -17.27
C ASP A 54 -22.66 15.81 -17.26
N ASP A 55 -22.80 17.08 -17.66
CA ASP A 55 -21.70 18.04 -17.70
C ASP A 55 -20.97 18.20 -16.35
N GLN A 56 -21.64 18.00 -15.21
CA GLN A 56 -20.99 18.07 -13.89
C GLN A 56 -20.10 16.85 -13.65
N PHE A 57 -20.56 15.67 -14.04
CA PHE A 57 -19.71 14.48 -14.07
C PHE A 57 -18.49 14.69 -14.97
N SER A 58 -18.68 15.23 -16.19
CA SER A 58 -17.58 15.55 -17.11
C SER A 58 -16.54 16.49 -16.49
N GLN A 59 -16.99 17.56 -15.82
CA GLN A 59 -16.10 18.49 -15.12
C GLN A 59 -15.26 17.79 -14.05
N ARG A 60 -15.89 16.94 -13.22
CA ARG A 60 -15.19 16.17 -12.17
C ARG A 60 -14.13 15.25 -12.75
N VAL A 61 -14.46 14.52 -13.82
CA VAL A 61 -13.53 13.60 -14.51
C VAL A 61 -12.38 14.38 -15.12
N PHE A 62 -12.66 15.49 -15.82
CA PHE A 62 -11.65 16.33 -16.45
C PHE A 62 -10.68 16.92 -15.43
N ASP A 63 -11.19 17.52 -14.35
CA ASP A 63 -10.37 18.17 -13.32
C ASP A 63 -9.50 17.14 -12.58
N LEU A 64 -10.07 15.97 -12.27
CA LEU A 64 -9.34 14.88 -11.63
C LEU A 64 -8.27 14.28 -12.55
N TYR A 65 -8.59 14.06 -13.82
CA TYR A 65 -7.65 13.57 -14.82
C TYR A 65 -6.44 14.50 -14.93
N LEU A 66 -6.68 15.80 -15.17
CA LEU A 66 -5.60 16.80 -15.27
C LEU A 66 -4.74 16.86 -14.01
N LYS A 67 -5.36 16.75 -12.83
CA LYS A 67 -4.64 16.75 -11.55
C LYS A 67 -3.70 15.55 -11.43
N ARG A 68 -4.10 14.36 -11.91
CA ARG A 68 -3.30 13.13 -11.79
C ARG A 68 -2.19 13.04 -12.82
N VAL A 69 -2.49 13.37 -14.08
CA VAL A 69 -1.49 13.27 -15.16
C VAL A 69 -0.38 14.34 -15.06
N ASP A 70 -0.64 15.47 -14.41
CA ASP A 70 0.37 16.52 -14.21
C ASP A 70 0.23 17.25 -12.86
N VAL A 71 0.32 16.50 -11.75
CA VAL A 71 0.15 17.01 -10.38
C VAL A 71 1.05 18.21 -10.05
N ASN A 72 2.29 18.19 -10.54
CA ASN A 72 3.27 19.25 -10.31
C ASN A 72 3.22 20.36 -11.37
N LYS A 73 2.36 20.23 -12.39
CA LYS A 73 2.19 21.20 -13.50
C LYS A 73 3.52 21.45 -14.24
N GLN A 74 4.27 20.37 -14.47
CA GLN A 74 5.62 20.37 -15.04
C GLN A 74 5.64 19.91 -16.50
N LEU A 75 4.64 19.13 -16.92
CA LEU A 75 4.58 18.52 -18.25
C LEU A 75 3.86 19.42 -19.26
N LEU A 76 2.65 19.87 -18.93
CA LEU A 76 1.76 20.63 -19.81
C LEU A 76 2.00 22.15 -19.69
N LEU A 77 1.76 22.86 -20.79
CA LEU A 77 1.70 24.32 -20.84
C LEU A 77 0.27 24.82 -20.63
N ALA A 78 0.12 26.05 -20.14
CA ALA A 78 -1.20 26.66 -19.91
C ALA A 78 -2.07 26.75 -21.19
N PRO A 79 -1.54 27.08 -22.39
CA PRO A 79 -2.33 27.05 -23.62
C PRO A 79 -2.80 25.65 -24.02
N GLU A 80 -2.02 24.61 -23.73
CA GLU A 80 -2.38 23.22 -24.02
C GLU A 80 -3.52 22.77 -23.09
N VAL A 81 -3.43 23.11 -21.80
CA VAL A 81 -4.53 22.90 -20.85
C VAL A 81 -5.79 23.67 -21.28
N ALA A 82 -5.64 24.90 -21.77
CA ALA A 82 -6.77 25.68 -22.28
C ALA A 82 -7.44 25.04 -23.52
N GLN A 83 -6.66 24.39 -24.40
CA GLN A 83 -7.21 23.60 -25.51
C GLN A 83 -7.99 22.39 -25.01
N LEU A 84 -7.45 21.65 -24.03
CA LEU A 84 -8.12 20.50 -23.45
C LEU A 84 -9.46 20.85 -22.79
N ARG A 85 -9.64 22.08 -22.27
CA ARG A 85 -10.90 22.53 -21.65
C ARG A 85 -12.12 22.46 -22.57
N GLN A 86 -11.95 22.38 -23.90
CA GLN A 86 -13.07 22.16 -24.81
C GLN A 86 -13.82 20.83 -24.59
N TYR A 87 -13.16 19.86 -23.93
CA TYR A 87 -13.71 18.55 -23.57
C TYR A 87 -14.32 18.52 -22.15
N GLN A 88 -14.16 19.59 -21.36
CA GLN A 88 -14.53 19.60 -19.94
C GLN A 88 -16.02 19.27 -19.69
N THR A 89 -16.89 19.51 -20.66
CA THR A 89 -18.33 19.21 -20.59
C THR A 89 -18.78 18.19 -21.66
N LYS A 90 -17.84 17.44 -22.24
CA LYS A 90 -18.14 16.49 -23.35
C LYS A 90 -17.81 15.04 -23.03
N ILE A 91 -17.07 14.78 -21.95
CA ILE A 91 -16.63 13.43 -21.59
C ILE A 91 -17.83 12.49 -21.39
N ASP A 92 -18.92 12.95 -20.79
CA ASP A 92 -20.14 12.18 -20.58
C ASP A 92 -20.83 11.84 -21.91
N ASP A 93 -20.89 12.79 -22.86
CA ASP A 93 -21.41 12.55 -24.20
C ASP A 93 -20.54 11.56 -24.97
N GLU A 94 -19.21 11.70 -24.89
CA GLU A 94 -18.26 10.77 -25.49
C GLU A 94 -18.48 9.35 -24.97
N LEU A 95 -18.56 9.21 -23.64
CA LEU A 95 -18.75 7.93 -22.96
C LEU A 95 -20.11 7.29 -23.26
N LYS A 96 -21.20 8.08 -23.31
CA LYS A 96 -22.53 7.60 -23.76
C LYS A 96 -22.51 7.14 -25.21
N GLY A 97 -21.76 7.84 -26.06
CA GLY A 97 -21.54 7.50 -27.47
C GLY A 97 -20.59 6.32 -27.70
N GLY A 98 -19.94 5.79 -26.65
CA GLY A 98 -18.95 4.72 -26.77
C GLY A 98 -17.63 5.16 -27.38
N THR A 99 -17.31 6.45 -27.26
CA THR A 99 -16.06 7.09 -27.72
C THR A 99 -15.29 7.66 -26.53
N HIS A 100 -14.03 8.05 -26.76
CA HIS A 100 -13.17 8.63 -25.72
C HIS A 100 -12.14 9.60 -26.32
N GLU A 101 -12.60 10.49 -27.20
CA GLU A 101 -11.74 11.46 -27.91
C GLU A 101 -10.84 12.27 -26.95
N PHE A 102 -11.35 12.64 -25.77
CA PHE A 102 -10.55 13.28 -24.74
C PHE A 102 -9.32 12.44 -24.33
N LEU A 103 -9.49 11.12 -24.13
CA LEU A 103 -8.40 10.20 -23.80
C LEU A 103 -7.39 10.12 -24.95
N ASP A 104 -7.85 9.98 -26.19
CA ASP A 104 -6.97 9.89 -27.37
C ASP A 104 -6.12 11.15 -27.55
N VAL A 105 -6.73 12.32 -27.45
CA VAL A 105 -6.07 13.62 -27.63
C VAL A 105 -5.08 13.88 -26.49
N THR A 106 -5.48 13.60 -25.25
CA THR A 106 -4.62 13.79 -24.09
C THR A 106 -3.44 12.82 -24.09
N SER A 107 -3.65 11.54 -24.39
CA SER A 107 -2.57 10.54 -24.40
C SER A 107 -1.49 10.88 -25.45
N LYS A 108 -1.90 11.30 -26.66
CA LYS A 108 -0.99 11.78 -27.70
C LYS A 108 -0.23 13.04 -27.26
N LEU A 109 -0.93 13.97 -26.63
CA LEU A 109 -0.31 15.18 -26.09
C LEU A 109 0.72 14.84 -25.01
N LEU A 110 0.37 13.99 -24.04
CA LEU A 110 1.27 13.59 -22.94
C LEU A 110 2.52 12.90 -23.49
N SER A 111 2.40 11.98 -24.43
CA SER A 111 3.54 11.32 -25.09
C SER A 111 4.45 12.32 -25.81
N LYS A 112 3.87 13.27 -26.55
CA LYS A 112 4.62 14.35 -27.19
C LYS A 112 5.37 15.20 -26.15
N ARG A 113 4.67 15.64 -25.10
CA ARG A 113 5.24 16.48 -24.04
C ARG A 113 6.34 15.75 -23.28
N THR A 114 6.20 14.45 -23.06
CA THR A 114 7.24 13.61 -22.45
C THR A 114 8.53 13.66 -23.25
N LEU A 115 8.48 13.48 -24.58
CA LEU A 115 9.67 13.57 -25.44
C LEU A 115 10.30 14.98 -25.44
N GLU A 116 9.48 16.03 -25.42
CA GLU A 116 9.97 17.41 -25.35
C GLU A 116 10.65 17.70 -24.00
N ILE A 117 10.09 17.22 -22.90
CA ILE A 117 10.69 17.31 -21.57
C ILE A 117 11.98 16.50 -21.48
N GLN A 118 12.04 15.32 -22.13
CA GLN A 118 13.29 14.56 -22.26
C GLN A 118 14.41 15.37 -22.91
N ALA A 119 14.12 16.01 -24.04
CA ALA A 119 15.09 16.89 -24.67
C ALA A 119 15.48 18.07 -23.76
N LEU A 120 14.50 18.65 -23.07
CA LEU A 120 14.68 19.80 -22.19
C LEU A 120 15.61 19.51 -21.01
N TYR A 121 15.33 18.47 -20.21
CA TYR A 121 16.17 18.20 -19.02
C TYR A 121 17.58 17.78 -19.43
N ARG A 122 17.76 17.05 -20.54
CA ARG A 122 19.09 16.69 -21.08
C ARG A 122 19.90 17.93 -21.44
N GLN A 123 19.28 18.90 -22.10
CA GLN A 123 19.94 20.17 -22.43
C GLN A 123 20.32 20.99 -21.19
N ILE A 124 19.46 21.00 -20.16
CA ILE A 124 19.73 21.72 -18.91
C ILE A 124 20.88 21.05 -18.15
N LEU A 125 20.80 19.73 -17.95
CA LEU A 125 21.80 18.94 -17.23
C LEU A 125 23.13 18.81 -17.98
N ALA A 126 23.22 19.15 -19.27
CA ALA A 126 24.49 19.22 -19.99
C ALA A 126 25.40 20.37 -19.49
N LYS A 127 24.83 21.37 -18.80
CA LYS A 127 25.55 22.55 -18.31
C LYS A 127 25.71 22.50 -16.79
N PRO A 128 26.82 23.01 -16.23
CA PRO A 128 27.00 23.08 -14.79
C PRO A 128 26.05 24.11 -14.16
N PHE A 129 25.66 23.87 -12.91
CA PHE A 129 24.89 24.84 -12.12
C PHE A 129 25.79 25.67 -11.20
N ASP A 130 25.46 26.95 -11.05
CA ASP A 130 26.06 27.81 -10.01
C ASP A 130 25.22 27.73 -8.73
N PHE A 131 25.73 27.05 -7.70
CA PHE A 131 25.06 26.90 -6.41
C PHE A 131 25.34 28.02 -5.39
N THR A 132 26.00 29.11 -5.82
CA THR A 132 26.24 30.29 -4.97
C THR A 132 25.09 31.30 -5.05
N VAL A 133 24.36 31.30 -6.17
CA VAL A 133 23.20 32.19 -6.40
C VAL A 133 22.11 31.97 -5.35
N GLN A 134 21.60 33.07 -4.81
CA GLN A 134 20.47 33.09 -3.88
C GLN A 134 19.15 32.99 -4.66
N GLU A 135 18.62 31.78 -4.72
CA GLU A 135 17.33 31.50 -5.33
C GLU A 135 16.62 30.35 -4.61
N SER A 136 15.31 30.22 -4.84
CA SER A 136 14.48 29.20 -4.21
C SER A 136 13.55 28.49 -5.19
N LEU A 137 13.04 27.34 -4.74
CA LEU A 137 12.10 26.47 -5.44
C LEU A 137 10.88 26.21 -4.55
N GLU A 138 9.69 26.52 -5.06
CA GLU A 138 8.41 26.11 -4.48
C GLU A 138 8.10 24.67 -4.91
N THR A 139 7.90 23.77 -3.94
CA THR A 139 7.67 22.34 -4.15
C THR A 139 6.23 21.89 -3.92
N SER A 140 5.35 22.79 -3.45
CA SER A 140 3.93 22.48 -3.24
C SER A 140 3.16 22.38 -4.57
N PRO A 141 2.51 21.24 -4.86
CA PRO A 141 1.63 21.10 -6.02
C PRO A 141 0.46 22.09 -6.03
N ASP A 142 -0.09 22.39 -4.85
CA ASP A 142 -1.24 23.29 -4.67
C ASP A 142 -0.88 24.74 -5.07
N LYS A 143 0.38 25.14 -4.87
CA LYS A 143 0.89 26.47 -5.26
C LYS A 143 1.46 26.51 -6.68
N ALA A 144 1.64 25.35 -7.33
CA ALA A 144 2.15 25.30 -8.69
C ALA A 144 1.13 25.90 -9.68
N ALA A 145 1.62 26.42 -10.79
CA ALA A 145 0.80 26.86 -11.92
C ALA A 145 1.34 26.24 -13.21
N PHE A 146 0.49 26.02 -14.22
CA PHE A 146 0.95 25.64 -15.55
C PHE A 146 1.81 26.76 -16.15
N ALA A 147 2.89 26.41 -16.84
CA ALA A 147 3.76 27.41 -17.44
C ALA A 147 3.06 28.06 -18.66
N PRO A 148 3.00 29.40 -18.76
CA PRO A 148 2.36 30.06 -19.90
C PRO A 148 3.17 29.94 -21.20
N THR A 149 4.48 29.71 -21.10
CA THR A 149 5.39 29.59 -22.24
C THR A 149 6.47 28.54 -21.99
N ALA A 150 7.08 28.04 -23.06
CA ALA A 150 8.21 27.11 -22.98
C ALA A 150 9.40 27.70 -22.20
N ALA A 151 9.63 29.02 -22.26
CA ALA A 151 10.69 29.69 -21.51
C ALA A 151 10.45 29.62 -19.98
N VAL A 152 9.21 29.85 -19.54
CA VAL A 152 8.85 29.74 -18.11
C VAL A 152 8.92 28.28 -17.65
N GLN A 153 8.52 27.32 -18.49
CA GLN A 153 8.65 25.91 -18.19
C GLN A 153 10.11 25.49 -18.06
N ARG A 154 10.98 25.92 -18.98
CA ARG A 154 12.42 25.70 -18.92
C ARG A 154 13.01 26.20 -17.61
N GLU A 155 12.60 27.38 -17.15
CA GLU A 155 13.09 27.93 -15.88
C GLU A 155 12.62 27.13 -14.65
N LYS A 156 11.37 26.66 -14.65
CA LYS A 156 10.87 25.76 -13.60
C LYS A 156 11.67 24.45 -13.55
N TRP A 157 11.88 23.83 -14.71
CA TRP A 157 12.71 22.63 -14.83
C TRP A 157 14.15 22.89 -14.41
N ARG A 158 14.75 24.03 -14.78
CA ARG A 158 16.10 24.39 -14.34
C ARG A 158 16.22 24.43 -12.83
N LYS A 159 15.27 25.07 -12.14
CA LYS A 159 15.26 25.14 -10.67
C LYS A 159 15.07 23.77 -10.02
N LEU A 160 14.17 22.93 -10.54
CA LEU A 160 13.96 21.56 -10.07
C LEU A 160 15.22 20.71 -10.22
N LEU A 161 15.81 20.71 -11.42
CA LEU A 161 17.02 19.95 -11.72
C LEU A 161 18.22 20.45 -10.92
N LYS A 162 18.33 21.77 -10.71
CA LYS A 162 19.33 22.36 -9.82
C LYS A 162 19.13 21.85 -8.39
N TYR A 163 17.91 21.86 -7.85
CA TYR A 163 17.63 21.34 -6.51
C TYR A 163 18.02 19.86 -6.34
N GLN A 164 17.67 19.01 -7.31
CA GLN A 164 18.01 17.59 -7.24
C GLN A 164 19.51 17.34 -7.41
N THR A 165 20.16 18.11 -8.29
CA THR A 165 21.63 18.06 -8.45
C THR A 165 22.32 18.53 -7.17
N LEU A 166 21.78 19.56 -6.51
CA LEU A 166 22.27 20.07 -5.23
C LEU A 166 22.22 18.99 -4.14
N ALA A 167 21.12 18.24 -4.07
CA ALA A 167 20.98 17.13 -3.14
C ALA A 167 22.04 16.04 -3.40
N GLN A 168 22.18 15.60 -4.66
CA GLN A 168 23.18 14.61 -5.05
C GLN A 168 24.62 15.08 -4.84
N LEU A 169 24.92 16.35 -5.11
CA LEU A 169 26.23 16.94 -4.86
C LEU A 169 26.54 16.93 -3.36
N SER A 170 25.58 17.28 -2.51
CA SER A 170 25.77 17.24 -1.06
C SER A 170 26.10 15.84 -0.56
N GLU A 171 25.43 14.81 -1.08
CA GLU A 171 25.72 13.40 -0.74
C GLU A 171 27.12 13.00 -1.19
N LEU A 172 27.49 13.31 -2.43
CA LEU A 172 28.81 13.04 -3.00
C LEU A 172 29.94 13.73 -2.21
N MET A 173 29.74 14.97 -1.75
CA MET A 173 30.69 15.65 -0.88
C MET A 173 30.84 14.94 0.48
N ASP A 174 29.76 14.40 1.03
CA ASP A 174 29.80 13.64 2.29
C ASP A 174 30.50 12.28 2.10
N GLU A 175 30.26 11.60 0.96
CA GLU A 175 30.99 10.38 0.57
C GLU A 175 32.50 10.66 0.46
N GLU A 176 32.87 11.73 -0.23
CA GLU A 176 34.26 12.14 -0.45
C GLU A 176 34.96 12.52 0.88
N ALA A 177 34.25 13.19 1.80
CA ALA A 177 34.77 13.49 3.13
C ALA A 177 35.04 12.22 3.94
N ARG A 178 34.13 11.23 3.93
CA ARG A 178 34.32 9.95 4.64
C ARG A 178 35.51 9.14 4.14
N LYS A 179 35.89 9.29 2.86
CA LYS A 179 37.10 8.65 2.33
C LYS A 179 38.38 9.22 2.94
N LYS A 180 38.38 10.51 3.32
CA LYS A 180 39.49 11.16 4.03
C LYS A 180 39.63 10.68 5.47
N ASP A 181 38.52 10.31 6.10
CA ASP A 181 38.46 9.91 7.51
C ASP A 181 38.69 8.41 7.77
N LYS A 182 38.81 7.57 6.72
CA LYS A 182 39.17 6.15 6.90
C LYS A 182 40.67 6.04 7.22
N PRO A 183 41.08 5.43 8.36
CA PRO A 183 42.48 5.10 8.59
C PRO A 183 42.96 4.15 7.48
N LEU A 184 44.16 4.38 6.93
CA LEU A 184 44.84 3.32 6.18
C LEU A 184 44.88 2.08 7.08
N ALA A 185 44.31 0.96 6.64
CA ALA A 185 44.38 -0.29 7.37
C ALA A 185 45.85 -0.55 7.74
N ALA A 186 46.13 -0.80 9.02
CA ALA A 186 47.46 -1.14 9.49
C ALA A 186 47.98 -2.33 8.66
N ALA A 187 49.06 -2.11 7.93
CA ALA A 187 49.67 -3.13 7.10
C ALA A 187 50.12 -4.30 7.96
N THR A 188 49.67 -5.51 7.64
CA THR A 188 50.30 -6.75 8.10
C THR A 188 51.73 -6.78 7.57
N PRO A 189 52.77 -7.04 8.38
CA PRO A 189 54.15 -7.09 7.90
C PRO A 189 54.30 -8.26 6.91
N GLY A 190 54.53 -7.96 5.62
CA GLY A 190 54.83 -8.97 4.60
C GLY A 190 54.08 -8.85 3.27
N THR A 191 53.12 -7.95 3.13
CA THR A 191 52.47 -7.68 1.82
C THR A 191 52.93 -6.31 1.29
N SER A 192 53.42 -6.28 0.05
CA SER A 192 53.78 -5.01 -0.62
C SER A 192 52.60 -4.02 -0.52
N PRO A 193 52.84 -2.76 -0.13
CA PRO A 193 51.76 -1.80 0.04
C PRO A 193 51.29 -1.36 -1.36
N ALA A 194 50.20 -1.95 -1.85
CA ALA A 194 49.41 -1.33 -2.91
C ALA A 194 48.67 -0.12 -2.30
N VAL A 195 49.40 0.99 -2.16
CA VAL A 195 48.80 2.30 -1.86
C VAL A 195 48.19 2.83 -3.15
N THR A 196 46.97 2.41 -3.46
CA THR A 196 46.10 3.26 -4.28
C THR A 196 45.28 4.11 -3.32
N SER A 197 45.88 5.20 -2.85
CA SER A 197 45.08 6.32 -2.33
C SER A 197 44.14 6.74 -3.46
N GLU A 198 42.85 6.46 -3.34
CA GLU A 198 41.87 6.84 -4.36
C GLU A 198 41.99 8.36 -4.62
N ARG A 199 42.15 8.75 -5.90
CA ARG A 199 42.24 10.16 -6.31
C ARG A 199 41.02 10.93 -5.79
N GLN A 200 41.27 12.02 -5.07
CA GLN A 200 40.20 12.89 -4.60
C GLN A 200 39.55 13.63 -5.78
N ARG A 201 38.22 13.62 -5.80
CA ARG A 201 37.44 14.32 -6.84
C ARG A 201 37.37 15.81 -6.52
N THR A 202 37.56 16.66 -7.54
CA THR A 202 37.38 18.11 -7.45
C THR A 202 35.90 18.49 -7.31
N PRO A 203 35.56 19.72 -6.83
CA PRO A 203 34.17 20.18 -6.78
C PRO A 203 33.46 20.11 -8.14
N ALA A 204 34.17 20.40 -9.23
CA ALA A 204 33.62 20.30 -10.59
C ALA A 204 33.34 18.85 -11.01
N GLU A 205 34.21 17.90 -10.64
CA GLU A 205 33.98 16.47 -10.90
C GLU A 205 32.80 15.91 -10.08
N LEU A 206 32.66 16.36 -8.82
CA LEU A 206 31.51 16.00 -7.98
C LEU A 206 30.20 16.58 -8.53
N GLU A 207 30.22 17.82 -9.01
CA GLU A 207 29.06 18.46 -9.65
C GLU A 207 28.64 17.72 -10.93
N ALA A 208 29.61 17.39 -11.79
CA ALA A 208 29.35 16.63 -13.00
C ALA A 208 28.80 15.23 -12.69
N ALA A 209 29.33 14.56 -11.66
CA ALA A 209 28.81 13.27 -11.19
C ALA A 209 27.39 13.39 -10.63
N ALA A 210 27.08 14.46 -9.89
CA ALA A 210 25.75 14.74 -9.38
C ALA A 210 24.74 14.91 -10.52
N ARG A 211 25.07 15.73 -11.53
CA ARG A 211 24.23 15.90 -12.73
C ARG A 211 24.02 14.58 -13.47
N LYS A 212 25.06 13.75 -13.58
CA LYS A 212 24.96 12.42 -14.20
C LYS A 212 23.99 11.50 -13.44
N ARG A 213 23.99 11.52 -12.10
CA ARG A 213 23.03 10.75 -11.28
C ARG A 213 21.59 11.23 -11.52
N VAL A 214 21.37 12.55 -11.55
CA VAL A 214 20.05 13.13 -11.85
C VAL A 214 19.59 12.80 -13.28
N LEU A 215 20.51 12.87 -14.25
CA LEU A 215 20.23 12.52 -15.64
C LEU A 215 19.79 11.05 -15.76
N LYS A 216 20.53 10.12 -15.15
CA LYS A 216 20.19 8.69 -15.14
C LYS A 216 18.78 8.47 -14.60
N TYR A 217 18.45 9.08 -13.46
CA TYR A 217 17.11 8.98 -12.86
C TYR A 217 15.99 9.44 -13.80
N TYR A 218 16.13 10.60 -14.46
CA TYR A 218 15.08 11.08 -15.37
C TYR A 218 15.01 10.30 -16.69
N ASP A 219 16.15 9.86 -17.21
CA ASP A 219 16.17 9.00 -18.38
C ASP A 219 15.42 7.69 -18.11
N GLU A 220 15.63 7.07 -16.94
CA GLU A 220 14.89 5.87 -16.51
C GLU A 220 13.41 6.16 -16.28
N TYR A 221 13.07 7.21 -15.51
CA TYR A 221 11.69 7.59 -15.20
C TYR A 221 10.87 7.86 -16.47
N PHE A 222 11.37 8.71 -17.37
CA PHE A 222 10.63 9.03 -18.59
C PHE A 222 10.71 7.94 -19.65
N ALA A 223 11.72 7.05 -19.61
CA ALA A 223 11.71 5.85 -20.46
C ALA A 223 10.58 4.90 -20.05
N ASP A 224 10.38 4.63 -18.75
CA ASP A 224 9.25 3.81 -18.29
C ASP A 224 7.90 4.42 -18.65
N GLN A 225 7.73 5.75 -18.50
CA GLN A 225 6.49 6.44 -18.89
C GLN A 225 6.15 6.27 -20.39
N LEU A 226 7.16 6.22 -21.27
CA LEU A 226 6.97 5.99 -22.71
C LEU A 226 6.66 4.53 -23.06
N GLN A 227 6.80 3.60 -22.11
CA GLN A 227 6.41 2.20 -22.29
C GLN A 227 4.95 1.92 -21.91
N ASN A 228 4.20 2.93 -21.48
CA ASN A 228 2.75 2.81 -21.30
C ASN A 228 2.08 2.54 -22.65
N ASP A 229 1.25 1.50 -22.71
CA ASP A 229 0.44 1.19 -23.88
C ASP A 229 -1.00 1.71 -23.72
N ASP A 230 -1.82 1.54 -24.76
CA ASP A 230 -3.21 2.00 -24.76
C ASP A 230 -4.04 1.42 -23.61
N ASN A 231 -3.71 0.22 -23.12
CA ASN A 231 -4.42 -0.37 -21.97
C ASN A 231 -3.98 0.27 -20.65
N ASP A 232 -2.72 0.68 -20.54
CA ASP A 232 -2.21 1.42 -19.39
C ASP A 232 -2.90 2.79 -19.31
N HIS A 233 -3.03 3.50 -20.43
CA HIS A 233 -3.77 4.77 -20.52
C HIS A 233 -5.27 4.63 -20.24
N LEU A 234 -5.90 3.59 -20.80
CA LEU A 234 -7.30 3.25 -20.52
C LEU A 234 -7.53 2.97 -19.04
N ALA A 235 -6.63 2.22 -18.39
CA ALA A 235 -6.78 1.86 -16.98
C ALA A 235 -6.68 3.10 -16.07
N GLU A 236 -5.77 4.04 -16.35
CA GLU A 236 -5.70 5.31 -15.63
C GLU A 236 -6.99 6.12 -15.81
N PHE A 237 -7.47 6.25 -17.04
CA PHE A 237 -8.71 6.99 -17.33
C PHE A 237 -9.95 6.37 -16.69
N ALA A 238 -10.08 5.05 -16.76
CA ALA A 238 -11.14 4.30 -16.10
C ALA A 238 -11.11 4.50 -14.58
N ASN A 239 -9.92 4.52 -13.97
CA ASN A 239 -9.76 4.81 -12.54
C ASN A 239 -10.09 6.25 -12.17
N VAL A 240 -9.77 7.22 -13.02
CA VAL A 240 -10.22 8.61 -12.83
C VAL A 240 -11.75 8.65 -12.78
N ILE A 241 -12.43 8.04 -13.76
CA ILE A 241 -13.90 7.98 -13.78
C ILE A 241 -14.42 7.33 -12.50
N ALA A 242 -13.91 6.14 -12.16
CA ALA A 242 -14.31 5.38 -10.99
C ALA A 242 -14.14 6.19 -9.68
N ASN A 243 -13.01 6.90 -9.54
CA ASN A 243 -12.71 7.70 -8.36
C ASN A 243 -13.48 9.03 -8.25
N THR A 244 -14.21 9.45 -9.29
CA THR A 244 -15.16 10.58 -9.14
C THR A 244 -16.42 10.19 -8.36
N TYR A 245 -16.71 8.89 -8.22
CA TYR A 245 -17.83 8.39 -7.42
C TYR A 245 -17.46 8.27 -5.95
N ASP A 246 -16.30 7.65 -5.66
CA ASP A 246 -15.69 7.58 -4.32
C ASP A 246 -14.22 7.08 -4.40
N PRO A 247 -13.37 7.30 -3.38
CA PRO A 247 -11.95 6.97 -3.45
C PRO A 247 -11.63 5.46 -3.42
N HIS A 248 -12.61 4.59 -3.19
CA HIS A 248 -12.43 3.13 -3.11
C HIS A 248 -13.06 2.36 -4.27
N THR A 249 -13.73 3.06 -5.19
CA THR A 249 -14.24 2.48 -6.43
C THR A 249 -13.17 2.58 -7.52
N GLU A 250 -12.71 1.44 -8.02
CA GLU A 250 -11.50 1.32 -8.86
C GLU A 250 -11.70 0.29 -9.97
N TYR A 251 -11.12 0.55 -11.14
CA TYR A 251 -10.96 -0.43 -12.19
C TYR A 251 -9.61 -1.15 -12.04
N PHE A 252 -9.67 -2.47 -11.88
CA PHE A 252 -8.52 -3.34 -11.86
C PHE A 252 -8.33 -3.99 -13.22
N ALA A 253 -7.37 -3.47 -13.99
CA ALA A 253 -6.82 -4.19 -15.13
C ALA A 253 -6.30 -5.58 -14.71
N PRO A 254 -6.17 -6.56 -15.62
CA PRO A 254 -5.88 -7.95 -15.26
C PRO A 254 -4.68 -8.16 -14.32
N ILE A 255 -3.58 -7.40 -14.50
CA ILE A 255 -2.42 -7.48 -13.60
C ILE A 255 -2.74 -6.94 -12.20
N ALA A 256 -3.43 -5.81 -12.10
CA ALA A 256 -3.86 -5.23 -10.84
C ALA A 256 -4.84 -6.16 -10.10
N ARG A 257 -5.74 -6.81 -10.84
CA ARG A 257 -6.68 -7.81 -10.32
C ARG A 257 -5.96 -9.00 -9.69
N ASP A 258 -4.96 -9.56 -10.37
CA ASP A 258 -4.15 -10.65 -9.82
C ASP A 258 -3.37 -10.23 -8.57
N ASN A 259 -2.77 -9.03 -8.58
CA ASN A 259 -2.04 -8.51 -7.43
C ASN A 259 -2.96 -8.31 -6.22
N PHE A 260 -4.20 -7.88 -6.43
CA PHE A 260 -5.21 -7.81 -5.37
C PHE A 260 -5.53 -9.19 -4.79
N ASP A 261 -5.73 -10.20 -5.64
CA ASP A 261 -5.99 -11.59 -5.17
C ASP A 261 -4.81 -12.16 -4.37
N ILE A 262 -3.57 -11.86 -4.79
CA ILE A 262 -2.36 -12.26 -4.05
C ILE A 262 -2.32 -11.57 -2.68
N ALA A 263 -2.57 -10.26 -2.64
CA ALA A 263 -2.57 -9.49 -1.40
C ALA A 263 -3.65 -9.97 -0.42
N MET A 264 -4.85 -10.34 -0.93
CA MET A 264 -5.95 -10.83 -0.12
C MET A 264 -5.77 -12.28 0.36
N SER A 265 -5.10 -13.13 -0.43
CA SER A 265 -4.95 -14.54 -0.10
C SER A 265 -3.63 -14.89 0.59
N GLY A 266 -2.61 -14.02 0.50
CA GLY A 266 -1.23 -14.32 0.93
C GLY A 266 -0.56 -15.41 0.08
N ARG A 267 -1.13 -15.73 -1.09
CA ARG A 267 -0.72 -16.82 -1.97
C ARG A 267 -0.52 -16.31 -3.38
N LEU A 268 0.53 -16.80 -4.04
CA LEU A 268 0.74 -16.57 -5.47
C LEU A 268 1.01 -17.89 -6.18
N GLU A 269 0.60 -18.00 -7.43
CA GLU A 269 0.92 -19.13 -8.29
C GLU A 269 2.07 -18.74 -9.23
N GLY A 270 3.17 -19.49 -9.17
CA GLY A 270 4.36 -19.15 -9.94
C GLY A 270 5.56 -20.02 -9.61
N THR A 271 6.75 -19.48 -9.88
CA THR A 271 8.03 -20.16 -9.66
C THR A 271 8.49 -20.08 -8.20
N GLY A 272 8.14 -18.99 -7.51
CA GLY A 272 8.59 -18.70 -6.14
C GLY A 272 9.97 -18.07 -6.05
N ALA A 273 10.45 -17.49 -7.16
CA ALA A 273 11.61 -16.60 -7.16
C ALA A 273 11.19 -15.16 -6.83
N GLN A 274 11.95 -14.50 -5.97
CA GLN A 274 11.88 -13.05 -5.80
C GLN A 274 12.80 -12.39 -6.83
N LEU A 275 12.25 -11.41 -7.53
CA LEU A 275 12.92 -10.74 -8.64
C LEU A 275 13.09 -9.26 -8.31
N GLN A 276 14.20 -8.70 -8.79
CA GLN A 276 14.46 -7.27 -8.76
C GLN A 276 14.94 -6.84 -10.13
N GLU A 277 14.48 -5.68 -10.58
CA GLU A 277 15.03 -5.04 -11.77
C GLU A 277 16.36 -4.36 -11.43
N ASP A 278 17.39 -4.64 -12.22
CA ASP A 278 18.73 -4.05 -12.12
C ASP A 278 19.23 -3.73 -13.54
N GLU A 279 19.36 -2.44 -13.85
CA GLU A 279 19.78 -1.93 -15.17
C GLU A 279 19.03 -2.59 -16.35
N GLY A 280 17.69 -2.67 -16.27
CA GLY A 280 16.83 -3.25 -17.31
C GLY A 280 16.84 -4.78 -17.38
N HIS A 281 17.50 -5.45 -16.44
CA HIS A 281 17.54 -6.90 -16.32
C HIS A 281 16.78 -7.39 -15.10
N LEU A 282 16.17 -8.57 -15.20
CA LEU A 282 15.46 -9.20 -14.08
C LEU A 282 16.39 -10.16 -13.34
N LYS A 283 16.82 -9.78 -12.14
CA LYS A 283 17.72 -10.54 -11.30
C LYS A 283 16.99 -11.29 -10.20
N VAL A 284 17.33 -12.55 -9.99
CA VAL A 284 16.85 -13.36 -8.87
C VAL A 284 17.57 -12.93 -7.59
N THR A 285 16.83 -12.43 -6.62
CA THR A 285 17.38 -11.94 -5.34
C THR A 285 17.18 -12.91 -4.19
N ASP A 286 16.09 -13.68 -4.22
CA ASP A 286 15.79 -14.70 -3.22
C ASP A 286 14.92 -15.81 -3.82
N ILE A 287 14.87 -16.97 -3.17
CA ILE A 287 14.01 -18.08 -3.55
C ILE A 287 13.23 -18.54 -2.32
N VAL A 288 11.90 -18.49 -2.42
CA VAL A 288 11.02 -18.86 -1.31
C VAL A 288 11.20 -20.33 -0.99
N ALA A 289 11.51 -20.64 0.27
CA ALA A 289 11.69 -22.02 0.73
C ALA A 289 10.43 -22.87 0.45
N GLY A 290 10.63 -24.09 -0.02
CA GLY A 290 9.54 -24.99 -0.39
C GLY A 290 8.82 -24.67 -1.70
N SER A 291 9.16 -23.58 -2.40
CA SER A 291 8.59 -23.23 -3.71
C SER A 291 9.02 -24.19 -4.84
N ALA A 292 8.42 -24.01 -6.02
CA ALA A 292 8.81 -24.76 -7.22
C ALA A 292 10.30 -24.59 -7.57
N SER A 293 10.79 -23.34 -7.60
CA SER A 293 12.21 -23.03 -7.84
C SER A 293 13.12 -23.60 -6.75
N PHE A 294 12.68 -23.62 -5.49
CA PHE A 294 13.47 -24.19 -4.40
C PHE A 294 13.64 -25.70 -4.55
N ARG A 295 12.55 -26.43 -4.82
CA ARG A 295 12.56 -27.89 -4.98
C ARG A 295 13.31 -28.35 -6.22
N GLN A 296 13.17 -27.60 -7.31
CA GLN A 296 13.87 -27.86 -8.56
C GLN A 296 15.37 -27.54 -8.45
N GLY A 297 15.70 -26.41 -7.81
CA GLY A 297 17.04 -26.10 -7.36
C GLY A 297 18.02 -25.63 -8.44
N GLU A 298 17.67 -25.52 -9.71
CA GLU A 298 18.61 -25.03 -10.75
C GLU A 298 18.59 -23.51 -10.88
N LEU A 299 17.44 -22.87 -10.64
CA LEU A 299 17.37 -21.41 -10.52
C LEU A 299 18.04 -21.00 -9.21
N LYS A 300 18.97 -20.04 -9.25
CA LYS A 300 19.78 -19.62 -8.10
C LYS A 300 19.72 -18.11 -7.91
N VAL A 301 20.01 -17.66 -6.69
CA VAL A 301 20.21 -16.23 -6.39
C VAL A 301 21.38 -15.69 -7.20
N GLY A 302 21.20 -14.53 -7.81
CA GLY A 302 22.17 -13.88 -8.70
C GLY A 302 21.93 -14.14 -10.19
N ASP A 303 21.09 -15.11 -10.53
CA ASP A 303 20.69 -15.41 -11.91
C ASP A 303 19.95 -14.23 -12.56
N ILE A 304 20.16 -14.02 -13.86
CA ILE A 304 19.49 -12.99 -14.66
C ILE A 304 18.56 -13.65 -15.69
N ILE A 305 17.27 -13.33 -15.65
CA ILE A 305 16.27 -13.85 -16.59
C ILE A 305 16.30 -13.00 -17.86
N LEU A 306 16.57 -13.64 -19.00
CA LEU A 306 16.67 -13.01 -20.32
C LEU A 306 15.41 -13.22 -21.17
N ARG A 307 14.84 -14.44 -21.13
CA ARG A 307 13.65 -14.82 -21.91
C ARG A 307 12.73 -15.72 -21.11
N VAL A 308 11.43 -15.68 -21.44
CA VAL A 308 10.38 -16.49 -20.81
C VAL A 308 9.54 -17.17 -21.90
N ALA A 309 9.41 -18.49 -21.82
CA ALA A 309 8.54 -19.29 -22.68
C ALA A 309 7.42 -19.95 -21.86
N GLN A 310 6.20 -19.96 -22.42
CA GLN A 310 5.06 -20.68 -21.84
C GLN A 310 5.05 -22.12 -22.37
N GLY A 311 5.43 -23.09 -21.54
CA GLY A 311 5.63 -24.48 -21.97
C GLY A 311 6.58 -24.59 -23.17
N ALA A 312 6.08 -25.12 -24.28
CA ALA A 312 6.83 -25.30 -25.52
C ALA A 312 6.72 -24.12 -26.51
N ALA A 313 6.05 -23.02 -26.13
CA ALA A 313 5.95 -21.84 -26.98
C ALA A 313 7.29 -21.13 -27.18
N GLU A 314 7.37 -20.30 -28.22
CA GLU A 314 8.56 -19.50 -28.51
C GLU A 314 8.93 -18.58 -27.32
N PRO A 315 10.20 -18.54 -26.91
CA PRO A 315 10.65 -17.67 -25.82
C PRO A 315 10.53 -16.19 -26.16
N VAL A 316 9.85 -15.44 -25.29
CA VAL A 316 9.72 -13.98 -25.38
C VAL A 316 10.86 -13.33 -24.59
N SER A 317 11.55 -12.36 -25.20
CA SER A 317 12.56 -11.56 -24.49
C SER A 317 11.90 -10.70 -23.41
N VAL A 318 12.49 -10.68 -22.23
CA VAL A 318 12.07 -9.81 -21.11
C VAL A 318 13.08 -8.71 -20.81
N GLU A 319 14.18 -8.66 -21.55
CA GLU A 319 15.16 -7.57 -21.46
C GLU A 319 14.54 -6.24 -21.90
N GLY A 320 14.61 -5.23 -21.04
CA GLY A 320 13.99 -3.91 -21.28
C GLY A 320 12.46 -3.89 -21.21
N MET A 321 11.81 -5.00 -20.91
CA MET A 321 10.36 -5.06 -20.67
C MET A 321 10.05 -4.49 -19.28
N ARG A 322 8.95 -3.75 -19.14
CA ARG A 322 8.44 -3.30 -17.84
C ARG A 322 8.36 -4.46 -16.85
N PHE A 323 8.90 -4.25 -15.65
CA PHE A 323 9.00 -5.26 -14.60
C PHE A 323 7.71 -6.06 -14.38
N GLU A 324 6.57 -5.37 -14.23
CA GLU A 324 5.30 -6.04 -13.94
C GLU A 324 4.83 -6.95 -15.08
N LYS A 325 5.00 -6.52 -16.34
CA LYS A 325 4.65 -7.30 -17.53
C LYS A 325 5.55 -8.55 -17.62
N ALA A 326 6.83 -8.41 -17.32
CA ALA A 326 7.74 -9.55 -17.31
C ALA A 326 7.45 -10.54 -16.16
N VAL A 327 7.18 -10.04 -14.96
CA VAL A 327 6.75 -10.85 -13.81
C VAL A 327 5.46 -11.61 -14.12
N LYS A 328 4.51 -10.99 -14.83
CA LYS A 328 3.26 -11.62 -15.26
C LYS A 328 3.51 -12.83 -16.19
N LEU A 329 4.53 -12.79 -17.04
CA LEU A 329 4.91 -13.95 -17.88
C LEU A 329 5.51 -15.10 -17.05
N ILE A 330 6.26 -14.78 -15.99
CA ILE A 330 6.90 -15.79 -15.13
C ILE A 330 5.86 -16.47 -14.23
N ARG A 331 4.88 -15.70 -13.73
CA ARG A 331 3.72 -16.21 -13.01
C ARG A 331 2.79 -16.98 -13.94
N GLY A 332 1.89 -17.76 -13.35
CA GLY A 332 0.91 -18.52 -14.10
C GLY A 332 0.29 -19.63 -13.26
N PRO A 333 -0.74 -20.31 -13.79
CA PRO A 333 -1.50 -21.29 -13.05
C PRO A 333 -0.63 -22.44 -12.53
N LYS A 334 -0.95 -22.95 -11.34
CA LYS A 334 -0.34 -24.17 -10.80
C LYS A 334 -0.35 -25.31 -11.82
N GLY A 335 0.77 -26.04 -11.90
CA GLY A 335 0.93 -27.20 -12.77
C GLY A 335 1.32 -26.86 -14.21
N THR A 336 1.28 -25.59 -14.60
CA THR A 336 1.78 -25.16 -15.92
C THR A 336 3.31 -25.03 -15.92
N GLU A 337 3.93 -25.34 -17.05
CA GLU A 337 5.38 -25.20 -17.23
C GLU A 337 5.75 -23.80 -17.72
N VAL A 338 6.80 -23.22 -17.13
CA VAL A 338 7.49 -22.04 -17.65
C VAL A 338 8.95 -22.38 -17.89
N ARG A 339 9.50 -21.93 -19.02
CA ARG A 339 10.92 -22.07 -19.34
C ARG A 339 11.59 -20.71 -19.24
N LEU A 340 12.55 -20.61 -18.34
CA LEU A 340 13.33 -19.39 -18.14
C LEU A 340 14.68 -19.54 -18.82
N THR A 341 14.98 -18.70 -19.81
CA THR A 341 16.35 -18.56 -20.33
C THR A 341 17.10 -17.61 -19.41
N VAL A 342 18.13 -18.12 -18.75
CA VAL A 342 18.81 -17.46 -17.64
C VAL A 342 20.30 -17.35 -17.92
N ARG A 343 20.88 -16.18 -17.66
CA ARG A 343 22.33 -15.96 -17.57
C ARG A 343 22.77 -16.12 -16.12
N LYS A 344 23.67 -17.08 -15.91
CA LYS A 344 24.31 -17.37 -14.62
C LYS A 344 25.38 -16.32 -14.28
N PRO A 345 25.79 -16.20 -13.00
CA PRO A 345 26.86 -15.27 -12.59
C PRO A 345 28.21 -15.49 -13.28
N ASP A 346 28.49 -16.72 -13.72
CA ASP A 346 29.69 -17.10 -14.49
C ASP A 346 29.58 -16.78 -15.99
N GLY A 347 28.44 -16.25 -16.44
CA GLY A 347 28.15 -15.89 -17.83
C GLY A 347 27.46 -16.99 -18.65
N ALA A 348 27.32 -18.21 -18.13
CA ALA A 348 26.66 -19.31 -18.85
C ALA A 348 25.17 -18.99 -19.06
N VAL A 349 24.65 -19.28 -20.26
CA VAL A 349 23.22 -19.14 -20.57
C VAL A 349 22.59 -20.51 -20.63
N VAL A 350 21.58 -20.73 -19.79
CA VAL A 350 20.88 -22.02 -19.66
C VAL A 350 19.37 -21.82 -19.74
N VAL A 351 18.64 -22.86 -20.14
CA VAL A 351 17.17 -22.89 -20.12
C VAL A 351 16.71 -23.76 -18.97
N ILE A 352 15.93 -23.18 -18.06
CA ILE A 352 15.48 -23.81 -16.83
C ILE A 352 13.96 -24.03 -16.92
N PRO A 353 13.46 -25.26 -17.08
CA PRO A 353 12.05 -25.57 -17.00
C PRO A 353 11.60 -25.65 -15.55
N ILE A 354 10.50 -24.94 -15.22
CA ILE A 354 9.93 -24.90 -13.87
C ILE A 354 8.43 -25.17 -13.98
N ILE A 355 7.95 -26.18 -13.27
CA ILE A 355 6.51 -26.42 -13.10
C ILE A 355 6.02 -25.52 -11.98
N ARG A 356 5.12 -24.59 -12.30
CA ARG A 356 4.59 -23.61 -11.35
C ARG A 356 3.81 -24.29 -10.24
N ASP A 357 3.91 -23.75 -9.03
CA ASP A 357 3.14 -24.20 -7.88
C ASP A 357 2.69 -23.01 -7.02
N VAL A 358 1.89 -23.30 -6.00
CA VAL A 358 1.47 -22.29 -5.04
C VAL A 358 2.61 -21.96 -4.10
N VAL A 359 2.85 -20.67 -3.94
CA VAL A 359 3.84 -20.08 -3.03
C VAL A 359 3.07 -19.31 -1.96
N VAL A 360 3.38 -19.61 -0.70
CA VAL A 360 2.72 -19.04 0.47
C VAL A 360 3.67 -18.05 1.13
N ILE A 361 3.22 -16.81 1.36
CA ILE A 361 4.02 -15.77 2.01
C ILE A 361 3.63 -15.71 3.49
N GLU A 362 4.31 -16.50 4.32
CA GLU A 362 3.93 -16.68 5.74
C GLU A 362 3.89 -15.37 6.55
N GLU A 363 4.74 -14.40 6.20
CA GLU A 363 4.80 -13.09 6.84
C GLU A 363 3.55 -12.23 6.65
N THR A 364 2.65 -12.62 5.74
CA THR A 364 1.37 -11.92 5.50
C THR A 364 0.24 -12.38 6.42
N TYR A 365 0.47 -13.41 7.23
CA TYR A 365 -0.54 -13.98 8.13
C TYR A 365 -0.36 -13.53 9.58
N ALA A 366 -1.35 -13.82 10.42
CA ALA A 366 -1.28 -13.52 11.85
C ALA A 366 -0.08 -14.20 12.53
N GLN A 367 0.63 -13.45 13.37
CA GLN A 367 1.78 -13.94 14.14
C GLN A 367 1.62 -13.57 15.61
N SER A 368 2.05 -14.44 16.52
CA SER A 368 1.97 -14.18 17.96
C SER A 368 3.32 -14.18 18.67
N ALA A 369 3.37 -13.47 19.79
CA ALA A 369 4.52 -13.41 20.70
C ALA A 369 4.06 -13.37 22.17
N ILE A 370 4.99 -13.66 23.08
CA ILE A 370 4.80 -13.50 24.53
C ILE A 370 5.63 -12.31 25.02
N ILE A 371 5.00 -11.45 25.82
CA ILE A 371 5.66 -10.35 26.52
C ILE A 371 5.68 -10.68 28.01
N LYS A 372 6.86 -10.68 28.63
CA LYS A 372 7.02 -10.99 30.05
C LYS A 372 7.22 -9.69 30.84
N GLN A 373 6.33 -9.42 31.79
CA GLN A 373 6.43 -8.21 32.62
C GLN A 373 5.80 -8.43 34.00
N GLY A 374 6.52 -8.03 35.05
CA GLY A 374 6.02 -8.09 36.43
C GLY A 374 5.62 -9.51 36.88
N GLY A 375 6.34 -10.54 36.41
CA GLY A 375 6.06 -11.94 36.72
C GLY A 375 4.84 -12.54 36.01
N LYS A 376 4.22 -11.83 35.06
CA LYS A 376 3.10 -12.30 34.23
C LYS A 376 3.50 -12.37 32.75
N ASN A 377 2.85 -13.28 32.02
CA ASN A 377 2.92 -13.36 30.57
C ASN A 377 1.74 -12.60 29.96
N TYR A 378 1.99 -11.84 28.89
CA TYR A 378 0.97 -11.18 28.08
C TYR A 378 1.08 -11.69 26.65
N GLY A 379 -0.04 -12.03 26.05
CA GLY A 379 -0.09 -12.47 24.65
C GLY A 379 -0.14 -11.28 23.72
N TYR A 380 0.61 -11.34 22.63
CA TYR A 380 0.58 -10.36 21.55
C TYR A 380 0.23 -11.06 20.26
N ILE A 381 -0.74 -10.53 19.51
CA ILE A 381 -1.10 -10.98 18.16
C ILE A 381 -0.94 -9.80 17.23
N HIS A 382 -0.07 -9.94 16.23
CA HIS A 382 0.00 -9.03 15.09
C HIS A 382 -0.89 -9.54 13.98
N LEU A 383 -1.87 -8.74 13.57
CA LEU A 383 -2.69 -9.03 12.39
C LEU A 383 -2.40 -7.99 11.29
N PRO A 384 -1.62 -8.35 10.25
CA PRO A 384 -1.24 -7.41 9.21
C PRO A 384 -2.39 -6.98 8.28
N GLY A 385 -3.39 -7.85 8.10
CA GLY A 385 -4.55 -7.61 7.23
C GLY A 385 -5.68 -8.60 7.53
N PHE A 386 -6.91 -8.27 7.12
CA PHE A 386 -8.04 -9.21 7.15
C PHE A 386 -8.06 -10.04 5.86
N TYR A 387 -7.02 -10.86 5.69
CA TYR A 387 -6.87 -11.73 4.53
C TYR A 387 -7.95 -12.82 4.51
N ALA A 388 -8.35 -13.20 3.30
CA ALA A 388 -9.35 -14.23 3.04
C ALA A 388 -9.20 -14.78 1.62
N ASP A 389 -9.56 -16.04 1.44
CA ASP A 389 -9.64 -16.68 0.13
C ASP A 389 -11.06 -16.59 -0.44
N PHE A 390 -11.37 -15.46 -1.06
CA PHE A 390 -12.66 -15.25 -1.76
C PHE A 390 -12.88 -16.24 -2.92
N GLY A 391 -11.81 -16.82 -3.46
CA GLY A 391 -11.86 -17.77 -4.58
C GLY A 391 -12.13 -19.22 -4.16
N GLY A 392 -12.11 -19.54 -2.85
CA GLY A 392 -12.33 -20.90 -2.35
C GLY A 392 -11.28 -21.92 -2.82
N LYS A 393 -10.06 -21.47 -3.13
CA LYS A 393 -8.91 -22.26 -3.58
C LYS A 393 -8.06 -22.82 -2.41
N GLY A 394 -8.65 -22.91 -1.21
CA GLY A 394 -8.03 -23.47 -0.01
C GLY A 394 -7.02 -22.53 0.68
N GLY A 395 -7.19 -21.21 0.58
CA GLY A 395 -6.40 -20.21 1.30
C GLY A 395 -6.85 -20.02 2.75
N ARG A 396 -6.12 -19.17 3.48
CA ARG A 396 -6.32 -18.95 4.92
C ARG A 396 -7.43 -17.93 5.19
N SER A 397 -7.99 -17.99 6.39
CA SER A 397 -8.90 -17.00 6.96
C SER A 397 -8.18 -16.34 8.14
N SER A 398 -8.21 -15.01 8.17
CA SER A 398 -7.64 -14.25 9.28
C SER A 398 -8.34 -14.54 10.61
N ALA A 399 -9.66 -14.73 10.61
CA ALA A 399 -10.39 -15.12 11.82
C ALA A 399 -9.97 -16.50 12.34
N ALA A 400 -9.83 -17.50 11.44
CA ALA A 400 -9.39 -18.84 11.80
C ALA A 400 -7.94 -18.89 12.32
N ASP A 401 -7.07 -18.07 11.75
CA ASP A 401 -5.68 -17.97 12.19
C ASP A 401 -5.56 -17.28 13.55
N VAL A 402 -6.29 -16.19 13.78
CA VAL A 402 -6.32 -15.55 15.10
C VAL A 402 -6.90 -16.50 16.15
N LYS A 403 -7.93 -17.30 15.82
CA LYS A 403 -8.43 -18.38 16.70
C LYS A 403 -7.33 -19.38 17.04
N THR A 404 -6.51 -19.75 16.07
CA THR A 404 -5.36 -20.66 16.28
C THR A 404 -4.29 -20.03 17.17
N GLU A 405 -3.93 -18.77 16.93
CA GLU A 405 -2.96 -18.03 17.74
C GLU A 405 -3.44 -17.83 19.19
N LEU A 406 -4.73 -17.53 19.39
CA LEU A 406 -5.35 -17.48 20.72
C LEU A 406 -5.22 -18.83 21.45
N ALA A 407 -5.50 -19.94 20.77
CA ALA A 407 -5.36 -21.27 21.37
C ALA A 407 -3.91 -21.60 21.76
N LYS A 408 -2.91 -21.10 21.02
CA LYS A 408 -1.49 -21.20 21.42
C LYS A 408 -1.21 -20.34 22.65
N LEU A 409 -1.67 -19.08 22.66
CA LEU A 409 -1.47 -18.16 23.78
C LEU A 409 -2.13 -18.64 25.08
N SER A 410 -3.30 -19.29 25.00
CA SER A 410 -3.96 -19.89 26.17
C SER A 410 -3.08 -20.93 26.86
N LYS A 411 -2.28 -21.70 26.10
CA LYS A 411 -1.35 -22.70 26.66
C LYS A 411 -0.15 -22.06 27.37
N GLU A 412 0.13 -20.78 27.10
CA GLU A 412 1.21 -20.00 27.71
C GLU A 412 0.77 -19.25 28.98
N ASN A 413 -0.47 -19.49 29.45
CA ASN A 413 -1.07 -18.89 30.65
C ASN A 413 -0.99 -17.35 30.66
N VAL A 414 -1.36 -16.73 29.53
CA VAL A 414 -1.33 -15.27 29.40
C VAL A 414 -2.39 -14.59 30.27
N ALA A 415 -1.99 -13.53 30.97
CA ALA A 415 -2.87 -12.74 31.84
C ALA A 415 -3.77 -11.76 31.06
N GLY A 416 -3.41 -11.47 29.81
CA GLY A 416 -4.12 -10.56 28.91
C GLY A 416 -3.62 -10.74 27.48
N VAL A 417 -4.43 -10.32 26.50
CA VAL A 417 -4.07 -10.35 25.07
C VAL A 417 -4.08 -8.94 24.50
N ILE A 418 -3.07 -8.63 23.69
CA ILE A 418 -2.98 -7.44 22.86
C ILE A 418 -3.16 -7.88 21.40
N LEU A 419 -4.21 -7.37 20.75
CA LEU A 419 -4.41 -7.52 19.31
C LEU A 419 -3.95 -6.24 18.61
N ASP A 420 -2.90 -6.33 17.80
CA ASP A 420 -2.34 -5.20 17.10
C ASP A 420 -2.87 -5.09 15.66
N LEU A 421 -3.67 -4.05 15.44
CA LEU A 421 -4.24 -3.65 14.15
C LEU A 421 -3.60 -2.37 13.60
N ARG A 422 -2.49 -1.88 14.18
CA ARG A 422 -1.76 -0.75 13.62
C ARG A 422 -1.31 -1.08 12.20
N TYR A 423 -1.47 -0.15 11.28
CA TYR A 423 -1.16 -0.30 9.85
C TYR A 423 -1.97 -1.35 9.09
N ASN A 424 -3.01 -1.94 9.72
CA ASN A 424 -3.90 -2.87 9.06
C ASN A 424 -5.00 -2.10 8.30
N GLY A 425 -4.90 -2.07 6.96
CA GLY A 425 -5.86 -1.38 6.09
C GLY A 425 -7.23 -2.06 5.94
N GLY A 426 -7.46 -3.16 6.64
CA GLY A 426 -8.67 -3.95 6.60
C GLY A 426 -8.58 -5.17 5.68
N GLY A 427 -9.68 -5.50 5.01
CA GLY A 427 -9.81 -6.70 4.18
C GLY A 427 -11.23 -7.28 4.25
N SER A 428 -11.34 -8.58 4.47
CA SER A 428 -12.60 -9.33 4.55
C SER A 428 -13.51 -8.83 5.69
N LEU A 429 -14.70 -8.34 5.30
CA LEU A 429 -15.79 -8.00 6.22
C LEU A 429 -16.23 -9.23 7.03
N GLN A 430 -16.31 -10.39 6.38
CA GLN A 430 -16.76 -11.62 7.03
C GLN A 430 -15.79 -12.02 8.15
N ASP A 431 -14.49 -11.99 7.89
CA ASP A 431 -13.48 -12.29 8.91
C ASP A 431 -13.51 -11.28 10.06
N ALA A 432 -13.85 -10.01 9.81
CA ALA A 432 -14.02 -9.03 10.88
C ALA A 432 -15.19 -9.40 11.83
N VAL A 433 -16.30 -9.87 11.26
CA VAL A 433 -17.47 -10.33 12.02
C VAL A 433 -17.14 -11.59 12.81
N GLU A 434 -16.58 -12.61 12.14
CA GLU A 434 -16.19 -13.88 12.78
C GLU A 434 -15.12 -13.68 13.86
N MET A 435 -14.16 -12.78 13.64
CA MET A 435 -13.12 -12.46 14.62
C MET A 435 -13.70 -11.77 15.86
N GLY A 436 -14.76 -10.96 15.72
CA GLY A 436 -15.48 -10.39 16.85
C GLY A 436 -16.10 -11.46 17.75
N GLY A 437 -16.63 -12.54 17.16
CA GLY A 437 -17.20 -13.70 17.86
C GLY A 437 -16.20 -14.47 18.72
N LEU A 438 -14.89 -14.38 18.42
CA LEU A 438 -13.84 -14.97 19.27
C LEU A 438 -13.80 -14.36 20.68
N PHE A 439 -14.36 -13.15 20.84
CA PHE A 439 -14.32 -12.38 22.09
C PHE A 439 -15.70 -12.08 22.68
N VAL A 440 -16.77 -12.11 21.88
CA VAL A 440 -18.14 -11.79 22.27
C VAL A 440 -19.07 -12.96 21.93
N PRO A 441 -19.90 -13.45 22.87
CA PRO A 441 -20.65 -14.70 22.69
C PRO A 441 -21.80 -14.62 21.67
N SER A 442 -22.41 -13.45 21.49
CA SER A 442 -23.47 -13.25 20.49
C SER A 442 -23.76 -11.77 20.29
N GLY A 443 -24.42 -11.47 19.17
CA GLY A 443 -24.87 -10.12 18.83
C GLY A 443 -24.21 -9.57 17.58
N PRO A 444 -24.74 -8.46 17.04
CA PRO A 444 -24.20 -7.84 15.83
C PRO A 444 -22.79 -7.31 16.07
N MET A 445 -21.88 -7.44 15.11
CA MET A 445 -20.58 -6.76 15.11
C MET A 445 -20.62 -5.47 14.30
N VAL A 446 -21.49 -5.41 13.30
CA VAL A 446 -21.59 -4.28 12.37
C VAL A 446 -22.97 -4.24 11.74
N GLN A 447 -23.40 -3.06 11.29
CA GLN A 447 -24.56 -2.91 10.43
C GLN A 447 -24.11 -2.44 9.04
N VAL A 448 -24.64 -3.05 7.97
CA VAL A 448 -24.38 -2.63 6.59
C VAL A 448 -25.66 -2.13 5.94
N LYS A 449 -25.56 -1.08 5.11
CA LYS A 449 -26.69 -0.51 4.38
C LYS A 449 -26.28 -0.30 2.93
N ALA A 450 -27.06 -0.85 2.00
CA ALA A 450 -26.96 -0.54 0.57
C ALA A 450 -27.67 0.80 0.27
N GLY A 451 -27.35 1.46 -0.85
CA GLY A 451 -27.82 2.82 -1.16
C GLY A 451 -29.33 3.08 -0.95
N ARG A 452 -30.19 2.18 -1.45
CA ARG A 452 -31.66 2.24 -1.27
C ARG A 452 -32.21 1.16 -0.32
N GLY A 453 -31.33 0.45 0.39
CA GLY A 453 -31.68 -0.69 1.23
C GLY A 453 -31.97 -0.31 2.68
N ARG A 454 -32.59 -1.24 3.41
CA ARG A 454 -32.63 -1.18 4.88
C ARG A 454 -31.28 -1.62 5.46
N PRO A 455 -30.87 -1.08 6.62
CA PRO A 455 -29.72 -1.61 7.34
C PRO A 455 -29.91 -3.08 7.71
N THR A 456 -28.84 -3.86 7.60
CA THR A 456 -28.75 -5.26 8.01
C THR A 456 -27.63 -5.40 9.02
N ALA A 457 -27.95 -5.93 10.19
CA ALA A 457 -26.97 -6.32 11.19
C ALA A 457 -26.28 -7.63 10.79
N LEU A 458 -24.95 -7.68 10.92
CA LEU A 458 -24.15 -8.88 10.72
C LEU A 458 -23.56 -9.32 12.05
N ASP A 459 -23.81 -10.57 12.41
CA ASP A 459 -23.40 -11.22 13.66
C ASP A 459 -22.64 -12.52 13.36
N ASP A 460 -21.72 -12.86 14.26
CA ASP A 460 -21.09 -14.19 14.25
C ASP A 460 -22.09 -15.25 14.69
N LYS A 461 -22.01 -16.43 14.06
CA LYS A 461 -22.94 -17.54 14.29
C LYS A 461 -22.38 -18.60 15.24
N ASP A 462 -21.10 -18.55 15.57
CA ASP A 462 -20.47 -19.43 16.57
C ASP A 462 -20.51 -18.75 17.95
N PRO A 463 -21.28 -19.26 18.92
CA PRO A 463 -21.33 -18.64 20.25
C PRO A 463 -20.07 -18.90 21.09
N GLN A 464 -19.11 -19.69 20.59
CA GLN A 464 -17.93 -20.09 21.34
C GLN A 464 -16.89 -18.97 21.43
N VAL A 465 -16.88 -18.28 22.57
CA VAL A 465 -15.82 -17.34 22.95
C VAL A 465 -14.50 -18.10 23.14
N GLN A 466 -13.48 -17.74 22.38
CA GLN A 466 -12.15 -18.34 22.44
C GLN A 466 -11.27 -17.68 23.51
N TYR A 467 -11.50 -16.40 23.78
CA TYR A 467 -10.78 -15.67 24.81
C TYR A 467 -11.69 -14.70 25.56
N ALA A 468 -11.83 -14.92 26.87
CA ALA A 468 -12.67 -14.12 27.75
C ALA A 468 -11.87 -13.16 28.67
N GLY A 469 -10.54 -13.26 28.67
CA GLY A 469 -9.68 -12.41 29.52
C GLY A 469 -9.54 -10.96 29.03
N PRO A 470 -8.75 -10.14 29.76
CA PRO A 470 -8.45 -8.75 29.40
C PRO A 470 -7.91 -8.62 27.97
N LEU A 471 -8.49 -7.70 27.21
CA LEU A 471 -8.17 -7.50 25.80
C LEU A 471 -7.89 -6.02 25.53
N VAL A 472 -6.73 -5.75 24.94
CA VAL A 472 -6.41 -4.45 24.34
C VAL A 472 -6.36 -4.61 22.82
N VAL A 473 -6.99 -3.69 22.10
CA VAL A 473 -6.84 -3.58 20.64
C VAL A 473 -6.03 -2.32 20.32
N MET A 474 -4.88 -2.50 19.69
CA MET A 474 -4.03 -1.38 19.27
C MET A 474 -4.38 -0.92 17.86
N VAL A 475 -4.55 0.38 17.68
CA VAL A 475 -4.90 0.99 16.39
C VAL A 475 -4.06 2.24 16.12
N ASN A 476 -3.93 2.63 14.85
CA ASN A 476 -3.36 3.91 14.47
C ASN A 476 -4.10 4.53 13.28
N LYS A 477 -3.60 5.68 12.79
CA LYS A 477 -4.20 6.41 11.67
C LYS A 477 -4.31 5.61 10.35
N TYR A 478 -3.58 4.50 10.22
CA TYR A 478 -3.64 3.60 9.07
C TYR A 478 -4.47 2.34 9.31
N SER A 479 -5.00 2.14 10.53
CA SER A 479 -6.03 1.14 10.79
C SER A 479 -7.31 1.55 10.05
N ALA A 480 -7.84 0.71 9.17
CA ALA A 480 -8.99 1.08 8.33
C ALA A 480 -9.99 -0.08 8.15
N SER A 481 -11.22 0.24 7.74
CA SER A 481 -12.20 -0.73 7.25
C SER A 481 -12.51 -1.84 8.28
N ALA A 482 -12.21 -3.11 7.98
CA ALA A 482 -12.41 -4.24 8.88
C ALA A 482 -11.74 -4.06 10.26
N SER A 483 -10.57 -3.39 10.33
CA SER A 483 -9.95 -3.04 11.61
C SER A 483 -10.80 -2.08 12.44
N GLU A 484 -11.43 -1.12 11.78
CA GLU A 484 -12.31 -0.15 12.43
C GLU A 484 -13.62 -0.80 12.86
N ILE A 485 -14.15 -1.75 12.07
CA ILE A 485 -15.31 -2.56 12.43
C ILE A 485 -15.03 -3.34 13.72
N LEU A 486 -13.92 -4.10 13.75
CA LEU A 486 -13.56 -4.90 14.92
C LEU A 486 -13.30 -4.01 16.14
N ALA A 487 -12.51 -2.96 16.01
CA ALA A 487 -12.22 -2.04 17.12
C ALA A 487 -13.48 -1.34 17.63
N ALA A 488 -14.34 -0.85 16.75
CA ALA A 488 -15.59 -0.22 17.14
C ALA A 488 -16.55 -1.18 17.84
N ALA A 489 -16.68 -2.41 17.32
CA ALA A 489 -17.48 -3.45 17.97
C ALA A 489 -16.95 -3.74 19.38
N MET A 490 -15.65 -4.03 19.52
CA MET A 490 -15.05 -4.33 20.82
C MET A 490 -15.21 -3.15 21.81
N GLN A 491 -15.15 -1.91 21.33
CA GLN A 491 -15.40 -0.72 22.14
C GLN A 491 -16.89 -0.59 22.54
N ASP A 492 -17.81 -0.75 21.60
CA ASP A 492 -19.26 -0.61 21.85
C ASP A 492 -19.79 -1.69 22.80
N TYR A 493 -19.28 -2.92 22.68
CA TYR A 493 -19.56 -4.01 23.63
C TYR A 493 -18.84 -3.85 24.96
N ARG A 494 -17.95 -2.87 25.12
CA ARG A 494 -17.05 -2.73 26.28
C ARG A 494 -16.25 -4.01 26.54
N ARG A 495 -15.88 -4.71 25.47
CA ARG A 495 -15.16 -5.99 25.51
C ARG A 495 -13.66 -5.79 25.54
N ALA A 496 -13.15 -4.76 24.88
CA ALA A 496 -11.73 -4.43 24.85
C ALA A 496 -11.49 -2.94 25.11
N ILE A 497 -10.29 -2.62 25.55
CA ILE A 497 -9.80 -1.25 25.62
C ILE A 497 -9.08 -0.95 24.30
N ILE A 498 -9.51 0.11 23.60
CA ILE A 498 -8.88 0.56 22.36
C ILE A 498 -7.76 1.55 22.70
N VAL A 499 -6.53 1.27 22.24
CA VAL A 499 -5.33 2.06 22.56
C VAL A 499 -4.62 2.50 21.27
N GLY A 500 -4.22 3.77 21.18
CA GLY A 500 -3.43 4.26 20.04
C GLY A 500 -3.88 5.63 19.53
N SER A 501 -3.94 5.82 18.21
CA SER A 501 -4.42 7.07 17.60
C SER A 501 -5.73 6.85 16.82
N THR A 502 -6.48 7.92 16.58
CA THR A 502 -7.73 7.86 15.78
C THR A 502 -7.46 7.24 14.42
N THR A 503 -8.31 6.30 14.04
CA THR A 503 -8.15 5.48 12.83
C THR A 503 -8.42 6.26 11.53
N TYR A 504 -8.34 5.56 10.40
CA TYR A 504 -8.38 6.15 9.07
C TYR A 504 -9.70 6.88 8.76
N GLY A 505 -10.82 6.29 9.16
CA GLY A 505 -12.17 6.81 8.94
C GLY A 505 -12.89 6.22 7.74
N LYS A 506 -12.57 4.98 7.34
CA LYS A 506 -13.28 4.33 6.23
C LYS A 506 -14.59 3.73 6.74
N GLY A 507 -15.69 3.97 6.05
CA GLY A 507 -17.04 3.52 6.41
C GLY A 507 -17.80 2.88 5.26
N THR A 508 -17.09 2.40 4.24
CA THR A 508 -17.64 1.84 2.99
C THR A 508 -17.19 0.40 2.77
N VAL A 509 -18.05 -0.40 2.14
CA VAL A 509 -17.79 -1.78 1.75
C VAL A 509 -17.78 -1.86 0.23
N GLN A 510 -16.71 -2.44 -0.30
CA GLN A 510 -16.56 -2.69 -1.71
C GLN A 510 -16.85 -4.14 -2.06
N GLN A 511 -17.42 -4.37 -3.22
CA GLN A 511 -17.53 -5.67 -3.86
C GLN A 511 -16.75 -5.62 -5.17
N LEU A 512 -16.08 -6.73 -5.49
CA LEU A 512 -15.42 -6.87 -6.77
C LEU A 512 -16.33 -7.55 -7.79
N ILE A 513 -16.49 -6.91 -8.95
CA ILE A 513 -17.31 -7.36 -10.07
C ILE A 513 -16.36 -7.71 -11.21
N ASP A 514 -16.32 -8.99 -11.59
CA ASP A 514 -15.54 -9.44 -12.73
C ASP A 514 -16.21 -9.02 -14.05
N LEU A 515 -15.53 -8.17 -14.83
CA LEU A 515 -16.08 -7.65 -16.08
C LEU A 515 -16.21 -8.74 -17.13
N ASP A 516 -15.44 -9.82 -17.04
CA ASP A 516 -15.56 -10.96 -17.95
C ASP A 516 -16.95 -11.62 -17.87
N ASN A 517 -17.63 -11.51 -16.73
CA ASN A 517 -18.96 -12.09 -16.52
C ASN A 517 -20.10 -11.17 -16.97
N ALA A 518 -19.80 -9.92 -17.29
CA ALA A 518 -20.78 -8.89 -17.63
C ALA A 518 -20.87 -8.61 -19.13
N VAL A 519 -20.08 -9.29 -19.97
CA VAL A 519 -20.03 -9.07 -21.42
C VAL A 519 -20.70 -10.18 -22.22
N SER A 520 -21.17 -9.83 -23.43
CA SER A 520 -21.82 -10.77 -24.34
C SER A 520 -20.87 -11.86 -24.86
N PRO A 521 -21.40 -13.00 -25.35
CA PRO A 521 -20.58 -14.07 -25.93
C PRO A 521 -19.66 -13.60 -27.07
N GLU A 522 -20.07 -12.61 -27.85
CA GLU A 522 -19.33 -12.05 -28.98
C GLU A 522 -18.08 -11.28 -28.51
N ALA A 523 -18.11 -10.72 -27.30
CA ALA A 523 -16.98 -10.03 -26.66
C ALA A 523 -16.05 -10.99 -25.91
N LYS A 524 -16.29 -12.32 -25.94
CA LYS A 524 -15.49 -13.32 -25.22
C LYS A 524 -14.03 -13.35 -25.67
N ALA A 525 -13.75 -12.99 -26.93
CA ALA A 525 -12.38 -12.91 -27.47
C ALA A 525 -11.54 -11.78 -26.84
N LEU A 526 -12.17 -10.82 -26.16
CA LEU A 526 -11.50 -9.66 -25.55
C LEU A 526 -11.01 -9.92 -24.12
N LYS A 527 -11.35 -11.09 -23.55
CA LYS A 527 -10.98 -11.48 -22.18
C LYS A 527 -9.47 -11.73 -22.06
N PRO A 528 -8.85 -11.43 -20.90
CA PRO A 528 -9.47 -10.90 -19.69
C PRO A 528 -9.65 -9.37 -19.74
N LEU A 529 -10.79 -8.90 -19.27
CA LEU A 529 -11.16 -7.48 -19.19
C LEU A 529 -10.82 -6.85 -17.84
N GLY A 530 -10.54 -7.66 -16.82
CA GLY A 530 -10.26 -7.17 -15.46
C GLY A 530 -11.52 -7.12 -14.60
N SER A 531 -11.54 -6.27 -13.59
CA SER A 531 -12.65 -6.21 -12.63
C SER A 531 -12.90 -4.79 -12.14
N LEU A 532 -14.14 -4.49 -11.78
CA LEU A 532 -14.55 -3.25 -11.11
C LEU A 532 -14.70 -3.53 -9.62
N LYS A 533 -13.85 -2.92 -8.79
CA LYS A 533 -14.06 -2.84 -7.35
C LYS A 533 -15.02 -1.69 -7.10
N LEU A 534 -16.20 -1.99 -6.57
CA LEU A 534 -17.32 -1.05 -6.50
C LEU A 534 -17.79 -0.88 -5.07
N THR A 535 -17.93 0.36 -4.60
CA THR A 535 -18.62 0.64 -3.33
C THR A 535 -20.10 0.34 -3.45
N ILE A 536 -20.60 -0.64 -2.70
CA ILE A 536 -22.00 -1.10 -2.75
C ILE A 536 -22.78 -0.79 -1.46
N GLN A 537 -22.06 -0.62 -0.35
CA GLN A 537 -22.65 -0.44 0.98
C GLN A 537 -21.83 0.52 1.82
N LYS A 538 -22.48 1.14 2.80
CA LYS A 538 -21.83 1.76 3.95
C LYS A 538 -21.97 0.86 5.16
N PHE A 539 -21.00 0.90 6.06
CA PHE A 539 -21.08 0.21 7.33
C PHE A 539 -21.15 1.20 8.50
N TYR A 540 -21.81 0.73 9.55
CA TYR A 540 -22.15 1.47 10.75
C TYR A 540 -21.87 0.60 11.96
N ARG A 541 -21.52 1.27 13.05
CA ARG A 541 -21.35 0.68 14.37
C ARG A 541 -22.67 0.10 14.87
N VAL A 542 -22.58 -0.77 15.87
CA VAL A 542 -23.76 -1.33 16.54
C VAL A 542 -24.58 -0.26 17.26
N ASN A 543 -23.91 0.81 17.70
CA ASN A 543 -24.55 1.99 18.29
C ASN A 543 -25.22 2.94 17.26
N GLY A 544 -25.14 2.63 15.95
CA GLY A 544 -25.76 3.40 14.87
C GLY A 544 -24.88 4.44 14.18
N GLY A 545 -23.78 4.88 14.80
CA GLY A 545 -22.85 5.83 14.18
C GLY A 545 -21.99 5.21 13.08
N SER A 546 -21.60 5.96 12.06
CA SER A 546 -20.60 5.50 11.07
C SER A 546 -19.17 5.86 11.47
N THR A 547 -18.21 5.03 11.04
CA THR A 547 -16.76 5.33 11.09
C THR A 547 -16.33 6.27 9.96
N GLN A 548 -17.16 6.51 8.93
CA GLN A 548 -16.83 7.39 7.80
C GLN A 548 -16.33 8.75 8.30
N PHE A 549 -15.18 9.23 7.84
CA PHE A 549 -14.46 10.44 8.31
C PHE A 549 -13.94 10.42 9.75
N LYS A 550 -14.74 9.94 10.70
CA LYS A 550 -14.45 10.03 12.14
C LYS A 550 -13.49 8.95 12.63
N GLY A 551 -13.51 7.79 11.99
CA GLY A 551 -12.84 6.58 12.46
C GLY A 551 -13.35 6.12 13.83
N VAL A 552 -12.50 5.36 14.50
CA VAL A 552 -12.63 4.91 15.89
C VAL A 552 -11.68 5.76 16.72
N VAL A 553 -12.23 6.49 17.68
CA VAL A 553 -11.45 7.23 18.67
C VAL A 553 -11.08 6.26 19.80
N PRO A 554 -9.77 6.05 20.08
CA PRO A 554 -9.33 5.13 21.13
C PRO A 554 -9.78 5.58 22.52
N ASP A 555 -10.01 4.62 23.42
CA ASP A 555 -10.31 4.89 24.83
C ASP A 555 -9.12 5.56 25.55
N ILE A 556 -7.91 5.14 25.16
CA ILE A 556 -6.62 5.69 25.58
C ILE A 556 -5.86 6.15 24.34
N THR A 557 -5.71 7.47 24.19
CA THR A 557 -4.99 8.07 23.06
C THR A 557 -3.49 8.13 23.35
N LEU A 558 -2.68 7.68 22.38
CA LEU A 558 -1.22 7.73 22.41
C LEU A 558 -0.70 8.68 21.31
N PRO A 559 0.46 9.33 21.54
CA PRO A 559 1.17 10.05 20.48
C PRO A 559 1.50 9.12 19.30
N ASP A 560 1.26 9.61 18.09
CA ASP A 560 1.53 8.88 16.85
C ASP A 560 2.23 9.80 15.84
N ALA A 561 3.43 9.38 15.43
CA ALA A 561 4.28 10.10 14.49
C ALA A 561 3.60 10.38 13.14
N LEU A 562 2.66 9.52 12.77
CA LEU A 562 2.07 9.50 11.44
C LEU A 562 0.90 10.44 11.30
N THR A 563 0.33 10.93 12.41
CA THR A 563 -0.75 11.93 12.39
C THR A 563 -0.38 13.20 11.62
N SER A 564 0.92 13.55 11.60
CA SER A 564 1.44 14.69 10.82
C SER A 564 1.56 14.45 9.31
N PHE A 565 1.52 13.20 8.84
CA PHE A 565 1.70 12.82 7.44
C PHE A 565 0.46 12.21 6.80
N ALA A 566 -0.35 11.51 7.60
CA ALA A 566 -1.46 10.73 7.12
C ALA A 566 -2.62 11.60 6.65
N LYS A 567 -3.11 11.31 5.45
CA LYS A 567 -4.44 11.70 4.97
C LYS A 567 -5.40 10.59 5.37
N GLY A 568 -6.46 10.90 6.09
CA GLY A 568 -7.55 9.98 6.35
C GLY A 568 -8.58 10.02 5.22
N GLU A 569 -9.72 9.35 5.46
CA GLU A 569 -10.82 9.28 4.49
C GLU A 569 -11.38 10.67 4.12
N GLN A 570 -11.42 11.59 5.08
CA GLN A 570 -11.97 12.93 4.88
C GLN A 570 -11.14 13.77 3.89
N GLU A 571 -9.83 13.52 3.80
CA GLU A 571 -8.92 14.24 2.91
C GLU A 571 -8.79 13.58 1.52
N SER A 572 -9.48 12.48 1.28
CA SER A 572 -9.51 11.79 -0.02
C SER A 572 -10.30 12.59 -1.06
N GLU A 573 -10.16 12.21 -2.32
CA GLU A 573 -10.93 12.80 -3.43
C GLU A 573 -12.33 12.16 -3.45
N TYR A 574 -13.36 13.01 -3.51
CA TYR A 574 -14.78 12.59 -3.59
C TYR A 574 -15.24 11.58 -2.53
N PRO A 575 -14.90 11.70 -1.23
CA PRO A 575 -15.27 10.68 -0.28
C PRO A 575 -16.76 10.79 0.09
N LEU A 576 -17.40 9.64 0.35
CA LEU A 576 -18.80 9.63 0.77
C LEU A 576 -18.97 10.33 2.12
N LEU A 577 -20.04 11.12 2.29
CA LEU A 577 -20.29 11.89 3.50
C LEU A 577 -20.56 11.01 4.73
N TRP A 578 -20.27 11.48 5.94
CA TRP A 578 -20.68 10.80 7.17
C TRP A 578 -22.20 10.89 7.39
N ASP A 579 -22.80 9.81 7.92
CA ASP A 579 -24.18 9.73 8.37
C ASP A 579 -24.34 8.70 9.52
N GLU A 580 -25.56 8.57 10.03
CA GLU A 580 -25.91 7.62 11.09
C GLU A 580 -27.23 6.91 10.80
N ILE A 581 -27.44 5.78 11.48
CA ILE A 581 -28.67 4.99 11.43
C ILE A 581 -29.11 4.64 12.85
N SER A 582 -30.28 4.00 12.99
CA SER A 582 -30.71 3.49 14.29
C SER A 582 -29.72 2.44 14.84
N PRO A 583 -29.49 2.42 16.17
CA PRO A 583 -28.70 1.38 16.81
C PRO A 583 -29.29 -0.02 16.55
N ALA A 584 -28.42 -1.02 16.46
CA ALA A 584 -28.83 -2.42 16.48
C ALA A 584 -29.20 -2.84 17.91
N ALA A 585 -29.92 -3.95 18.05
CA ALA A 585 -30.14 -4.58 19.35
C ALA A 585 -28.86 -5.33 19.77
N TYR A 586 -28.19 -4.85 20.81
CA TYR A 586 -27.01 -5.50 21.40
C TYR A 586 -26.94 -5.27 22.90
N GLN A 587 -26.21 -6.13 23.62
CA GLN A 587 -26.02 -6.03 25.05
C GLN A 587 -24.52 -5.86 25.36
N PRO A 588 -24.09 -4.68 25.85
CA PRO A 588 -22.72 -4.48 26.30
C PRO A 588 -22.35 -5.42 27.46
N SER A 589 -21.06 -5.70 27.60
CA SER A 589 -20.52 -6.42 28.76
C SER A 589 -20.83 -5.68 30.06
N ASN A 590 -21.23 -6.43 31.09
CA ASN A 590 -21.47 -5.91 32.44
C ASN A 590 -20.16 -5.60 33.19
N THR A 591 -19.04 -6.21 32.76
CA THR A 591 -17.71 -5.92 33.28
C THR A 591 -17.16 -4.71 32.54
N VAL A 592 -17.34 -3.53 33.13
CA VAL A 592 -16.86 -2.26 32.55
C VAL A 592 -15.45 -1.98 33.09
N PRO A 593 -14.41 -1.94 32.24
CA PRO A 593 -13.10 -1.49 32.67
C PRO A 593 -13.20 -0.05 33.22
N ALA A 594 -12.43 0.28 34.25
CA ALA A 594 -12.41 1.63 34.81
C ALA A 594 -11.65 2.60 33.88
N ILE A 595 -12.19 2.87 32.69
CA ILE A 595 -11.51 3.56 31.58
C ILE A 595 -10.93 4.90 32.01
N ASP A 596 -11.64 5.70 32.82
CA ASP A 596 -11.12 7.01 33.25
C ASP A 596 -9.90 6.87 34.17
N LYS A 597 -9.87 5.86 35.04
CA LYS A 597 -8.71 5.55 35.88
C LYS A 597 -7.53 5.08 35.02
N LEU A 598 -7.79 4.20 34.05
CA LEU A 598 -6.78 3.69 33.13
C LEU A 598 -6.21 4.81 32.25
N ARG A 599 -7.07 5.70 31.75
CA ARG A 599 -6.67 6.88 30.97
C ARG A 599 -5.79 7.81 31.78
N ALA A 600 -6.14 8.09 33.03
CA ALA A 600 -5.32 8.93 33.91
C ALA A 600 -3.95 8.30 34.21
N ALA A 601 -3.91 6.99 34.50
CA ALA A 601 -2.67 6.27 34.74
C ALA A 601 -1.77 6.23 33.49
N SER A 602 -2.37 5.98 32.32
CA SER A 602 -1.67 5.99 31.04
C SER A 602 -1.12 7.37 30.70
N ALA A 603 -1.92 8.43 30.85
CA ALA A 603 -1.47 9.80 30.60
C ALA A 603 -0.24 10.18 31.44
N ALA A 604 -0.20 9.78 32.72
CA ALA A 604 0.95 10.01 33.58
C ALA A 604 2.21 9.27 33.09
N ARG A 605 2.08 8.01 32.66
CA ARG A 605 3.21 7.24 32.10
C ARG A 605 3.68 7.78 30.76
N VAL A 606 2.74 8.12 29.87
CA VAL A 606 3.03 8.69 28.55
C VAL A 606 3.82 10.00 28.70
N ALA A 607 3.40 10.88 29.60
CA ALA A 607 4.11 12.14 29.88
C ALA A 607 5.54 11.91 30.43
N ALA A 608 5.73 10.88 31.26
CA ALA A 608 7.05 10.54 31.81
C ALA A 608 7.96 9.78 30.83
N SER A 609 7.38 9.15 29.81
CA SER A 609 8.07 8.20 28.91
C SER A 609 9.02 8.89 27.93
N PRO A 610 10.32 8.50 27.93
CA PRO A 610 11.25 8.95 26.89
C PRO A 610 10.82 8.54 25.48
N GLY A 611 10.18 7.38 25.32
CA GLY A 611 9.74 6.88 24.01
C GLY A 611 8.67 7.76 23.38
N PHE A 612 7.66 8.17 24.16
CA PHE A 612 6.60 9.04 23.66
C PHE A 612 7.06 10.49 23.43
N ARG A 613 8.05 10.98 24.19
CA ARG A 613 8.72 12.25 23.89
C ARG A 613 9.39 12.22 22.52
N LEU A 614 10.12 11.15 22.18
CA LEU A 614 10.74 10.99 20.87
C LEU A 614 9.74 11.01 19.72
N ILE A 615 8.59 10.35 19.90
CA ILE A 615 7.49 10.35 18.92
C ILE A 615 6.95 11.76 18.73
N THR A 616 6.67 12.47 19.82
CA THR A 616 6.11 13.83 19.79
C THR A 616 7.07 14.81 19.11
N ASP A 617 8.36 14.78 19.48
CA ASP A 617 9.38 15.65 18.88
C ASP A 617 9.55 15.38 17.38
N ALA A 618 9.52 14.10 16.98
CA ALA A 618 9.57 13.72 15.56
C ALA A 618 8.36 14.24 14.78
N THR A 619 7.17 14.15 15.36
CA THR A 619 5.91 14.65 14.78
C THR A 619 5.94 16.17 14.57
N GLN A 620 6.45 16.90 15.56
CA GLN A 620 6.58 18.36 15.46
C GLN A 620 7.59 18.76 14.38
N ARG A 621 8.75 18.12 14.33
CA ARG A 621 9.76 18.35 13.27
C ARG A 621 9.19 18.07 11.88
N ALA A 622 8.50 16.94 11.72
CA ALA A 622 7.82 16.56 10.49
C ALA A 622 6.81 17.62 10.05
N THR A 623 5.95 18.08 10.98
CA THR A 623 4.93 19.10 10.71
C THR A 623 5.55 20.42 10.25
N ILE A 624 6.62 20.88 10.91
CA ILE A 624 7.33 22.10 10.53
C ILE A 624 7.93 21.95 9.13
N ARG A 625 8.61 20.83 8.86
CA ARG A 625 9.23 20.56 7.56
C ARG A 625 8.19 20.50 6.43
N ARG A 626 7.01 19.92 6.68
CA ARG A 626 5.92 19.85 5.68
C ARG A 626 5.43 21.23 5.26
N LYS A 627 5.41 22.20 6.17
CA LYS A 627 5.03 23.59 5.88
C LYS A 627 6.12 24.35 5.10
N GLN A 628 7.36 23.85 5.10
CA GLN A 628 8.47 24.44 4.35
C GLN A 628 8.48 23.93 2.91
N THR A 629 7.67 24.57 2.07
CA THR A 629 7.56 24.20 0.65
C THR A 629 8.46 25.05 -0.26
N ASN A 630 8.97 26.18 0.22
CA ASN A 630 9.95 27.00 -0.49
C ASN A 630 11.37 26.65 -0.03
N LEU A 631 12.14 25.97 -0.88
CA LEU A 631 13.47 25.43 -0.57
C LEU A 631 14.58 26.28 -1.20
N SER A 632 15.66 26.53 -0.48
CA SER A 632 16.84 27.23 -1.02
C SER A 632 17.62 26.35 -2.00
N LEU A 633 18.12 26.94 -3.08
CA LEU A 633 19.02 26.27 -4.04
C LEU A 633 20.49 26.66 -3.86
N ASN A 634 20.82 27.32 -2.74
CA ASN A 634 22.19 27.62 -2.35
C ASN A 634 22.82 26.44 -1.60
N LEU A 635 24.03 26.03 -1.98
CA LEU A 635 24.68 24.84 -1.43
C LEU A 635 25.01 24.96 0.06
N ALA A 636 25.49 26.11 0.51
CA ALA A 636 25.82 26.32 1.92
C ALA A 636 24.56 26.27 2.80
N ALA A 637 23.49 26.96 2.37
CA ALA A 637 22.21 26.93 3.07
C ALA A 637 21.63 25.51 3.14
N TYR A 638 21.61 24.80 2.01
CA TYR A 638 21.12 23.42 1.95
C TYR A 638 21.92 22.49 2.87
N ARG A 639 23.25 22.53 2.82
CA ARG A 639 24.11 21.68 3.67
C ARG A 639 23.95 22.00 5.15
N ALA A 640 23.76 23.27 5.53
CA ALA A 640 23.48 23.65 6.90
C ALA A 640 22.17 23.02 7.40
N THR A 641 21.10 23.07 6.59
CA THR A 641 19.83 22.40 6.91
C THR A 641 19.99 20.88 6.99
N GLN A 642 20.69 20.25 6.04
CA GLN A 642 20.93 18.80 6.09
C GLN A 642 21.74 18.38 7.32
N GLN A 643 22.71 19.20 7.74
CA GLN A 643 23.48 18.94 8.96
C GLN A 643 22.58 18.97 10.19
N GLN A 644 21.72 19.99 10.34
CA GLN A 644 20.74 20.06 11.43
C GLN A 644 19.82 18.83 11.46
N VAL A 645 19.35 18.38 10.29
CA VAL A 645 18.51 17.18 10.17
C VAL A 645 19.29 15.92 10.58
N ARG A 646 20.55 15.77 10.14
CA ARG A 646 21.39 14.63 10.50
C ARG A 646 21.69 14.58 12.00
N ASP A 647 21.99 15.72 12.61
CA ASP A 647 22.27 15.81 14.05
C ASP A 647 21.02 15.45 14.86
N ALA A 648 19.85 15.96 14.47
CA ALA A 648 18.58 15.58 15.08
C ALA A 648 18.28 14.08 14.92
N ASN A 649 18.50 13.50 13.72
CA ASN A 649 18.29 12.08 13.47
C ASN A 649 19.27 11.19 14.26
N LYS A 650 20.52 11.64 14.44
CA LYS A 650 21.53 10.94 15.26
C LYS A 650 21.13 10.94 16.73
N GLN A 651 20.71 12.08 17.25
CA GLN A 651 20.19 12.20 18.63
C GLN A 651 18.95 11.32 18.81
N GLN A 652 18.02 11.32 17.87
CA GLN A 652 16.83 10.49 17.91
C GLN A 652 17.16 9.00 17.87
N THR A 653 18.07 8.57 16.99
CA THR A 653 18.52 7.16 16.91
C THR A 653 19.18 6.72 18.20
N ALA A 654 20.06 7.55 18.77
CA ALA A 654 20.72 7.26 20.03
C ALA A 654 19.70 7.12 21.18
N ALA A 655 18.74 8.04 21.26
CA ALA A 655 17.68 8.00 22.26
C ALA A 655 16.75 6.79 22.08
N GLN A 656 16.41 6.41 20.85
CA GLN A 656 15.61 5.22 20.55
C GLN A 656 16.33 3.93 20.99
N ASN A 657 17.65 3.84 20.75
CA ASN A 657 18.46 2.70 21.19
C ASN A 657 18.55 2.59 22.72
N ALA A 658 18.53 3.74 23.41
CA ALA A 658 18.58 3.84 24.86
C ALA A 658 17.23 3.55 25.56
N LEU A 659 16.12 3.39 24.82
CA LEU A 659 14.83 3.06 25.43
C LEU A 659 14.89 1.71 26.16
N PRO A 660 14.13 1.53 27.26
CA PRO A 660 13.96 0.21 27.88
C PRO A 660 13.50 -0.83 26.86
N SER A 661 14.01 -2.06 26.98
CA SER A 661 13.55 -3.17 26.14
C SER A 661 12.44 -3.94 26.83
N LEU A 662 11.39 -4.29 26.08
CA LEU A 662 10.44 -5.32 26.50
C LEU A 662 11.08 -6.71 26.40
N ASP A 663 10.78 -7.57 27.37
CA ASP A 663 11.12 -8.99 27.30
C ASP A 663 10.11 -9.70 26.40
N VAL A 664 10.51 -9.91 25.14
CA VAL A 664 9.66 -10.51 24.10
C VAL A 664 10.25 -11.86 23.70
N ALA A 665 9.41 -12.90 23.79
CA ALA A 665 9.73 -14.28 23.49
C ALA A 665 8.78 -14.85 22.41
N GLN A 666 9.26 -15.87 21.71
CA GLN A 666 8.45 -16.70 20.82
C GLN A 666 7.59 -17.66 21.67
N LEU A 667 6.44 -18.09 21.13
CA LEU A 667 5.64 -19.14 21.75
C LEU A 667 6.38 -20.50 21.68
N THR A 668 6.12 -21.36 22.66
CA THR A 668 6.75 -22.67 22.77
C THR A 668 6.46 -23.54 21.53
N ALA A 669 5.23 -23.48 21.03
CA ALA A 669 4.82 -24.21 19.83
C ALA A 669 5.64 -23.81 18.59
N ASP A 670 5.86 -22.51 18.38
CA ASP A 670 6.53 -22.02 17.18
C ASP A 670 8.06 -22.15 17.30
N ALA A 671 8.61 -22.07 18.52
CA ALA A 671 10.05 -22.26 18.77
C ALA A 671 10.51 -23.68 18.36
N SER A 672 9.67 -24.69 18.57
CA SER A 672 9.95 -26.09 18.17
C SER A 672 10.10 -26.26 16.65
N VAL A 673 9.37 -25.46 15.87
CA VAL A 673 9.40 -25.47 14.40
C VAL A 673 10.58 -24.66 13.87
N ALA A 674 10.89 -23.51 14.49
CA ALA A 674 11.98 -22.65 14.04
C ALA A 674 13.37 -23.29 14.26
N GLY A 675 13.55 -24.10 15.30
CA GLY A 675 14.82 -24.76 15.63
C GLY A 675 15.33 -25.74 14.56
N SER A 676 14.46 -26.23 13.68
CA SER A 676 14.80 -27.16 12.60
C SER A 676 14.96 -26.49 11.22
N ASP A 677 14.60 -25.21 11.07
CA ASP A 677 14.67 -24.45 9.81
C ASP A 677 15.30 -23.06 10.00
N SER A 678 16.46 -22.86 9.36
CA SER A 678 17.20 -21.58 9.38
C SER A 678 16.40 -20.41 8.80
N THR A 679 15.46 -20.66 7.89
CA THR A 679 14.59 -19.64 7.28
C THR A 679 13.52 -19.20 8.26
N ALA A 680 12.79 -20.16 8.86
CA ALA A 680 11.83 -19.90 9.93
C ALA A 680 12.46 -19.13 11.11
N SER A 681 13.67 -19.50 11.52
CA SER A 681 14.43 -18.79 12.57
C SER A 681 14.71 -17.32 12.22
N LYS A 682 15.14 -17.03 10.98
CA LYS A 682 15.37 -15.64 10.52
C LYS A 682 14.07 -14.83 10.48
N ARG A 683 12.96 -15.44 10.06
CA ARG A 683 11.64 -14.79 10.05
C ARG A 683 11.17 -14.44 11.46
N ALA A 684 11.28 -15.39 12.41
CA ALA A 684 10.94 -15.15 13.80
C ALA A 684 11.76 -14.00 14.41
N ALA A 685 13.08 -13.97 14.17
CA ALA A 685 13.95 -12.89 14.64
C ALA A 685 13.54 -11.52 14.07
N ARG A 686 13.14 -11.47 12.79
CA ARG A 686 12.65 -10.24 12.14
C ARG A 686 11.35 -9.73 12.75
N PHE A 687 10.43 -10.65 13.08
CA PHE A 687 9.15 -10.33 13.72
C PHE A 687 9.32 -9.82 15.16
N LEU A 688 10.15 -10.48 15.98
CA LEU A 688 10.27 -10.14 17.41
C LEU A 688 11.12 -8.90 17.69
N LYS A 689 12.12 -8.60 16.83
CA LYS A 689 13.05 -7.49 17.01
C LYS A 689 12.37 -6.12 17.21
N PRO A 690 11.43 -5.67 16.36
CA PRO A 690 10.79 -4.36 16.53
C PRO A 690 9.96 -4.26 17.82
N LEU A 691 9.33 -5.36 18.26
CA LEU A 691 8.46 -5.38 19.45
C LEU A 691 9.21 -5.00 20.73
N ARG A 692 10.51 -5.34 20.82
CA ARG A 692 11.33 -5.07 22.01
C ARG A 692 11.47 -3.59 22.34
N LYS A 693 11.34 -2.68 21.37
CA LYS A 693 11.53 -1.23 21.57
C LYS A 693 10.26 -0.43 21.32
N ASP A 694 9.12 -1.10 21.30
CA ASP A 694 7.84 -0.48 21.00
C ASP A 694 7.21 0.13 22.27
N ALA A 695 7.26 1.46 22.36
CA ALA A 695 6.71 2.21 23.48
C ALA A 695 5.18 2.11 23.59
N ALA A 696 4.48 2.01 22.45
CA ALA A 696 3.03 1.86 22.45
C ALA A 696 2.61 0.46 22.92
N LEU A 697 3.35 -0.57 22.52
CA LEU A 697 3.14 -1.93 23.01
C LEU A 697 3.43 -2.04 24.51
N ALA A 698 4.51 -1.40 24.99
CA ALA A 698 4.83 -1.35 26.42
C ALA A 698 3.69 -0.71 27.23
N GLU A 699 3.10 0.37 26.70
CA GLU A 699 1.95 1.03 27.33
C GLU A 699 0.69 0.16 27.28
N ALA A 700 0.42 -0.54 26.18
CA ALA A 700 -0.70 -1.48 26.09
C ALA A 700 -0.61 -2.60 27.15
N VAL A 701 0.60 -3.15 27.38
CA VAL A 701 0.83 -4.13 28.44
C VAL A 701 0.60 -3.51 29.83
N ALA A 702 1.07 -2.28 30.05
CA ALA A 702 0.86 -1.56 31.31
C ALA A 702 -0.63 -1.29 31.59
N VAL A 703 -1.42 -0.97 30.56
CA VAL A 703 -2.88 -0.78 30.65
C VAL A 703 -3.57 -2.06 31.11
N ILE A 704 -3.26 -3.22 30.51
CA ILE A 704 -3.77 -4.52 30.98
C ILE A 704 -3.33 -4.79 32.42
N GLY A 705 -2.06 -4.50 32.74
CA GLY A 705 -1.52 -4.66 34.08
C GLY A 705 -2.26 -3.84 35.14
N ASP A 706 -2.78 -2.67 34.78
CA ASP A 706 -3.61 -1.83 35.65
C ASP A 706 -5.08 -2.27 35.70
N GLU A 707 -5.63 -2.81 34.62
CA GLU A 707 -6.97 -3.42 34.60
C GLU A 707 -7.06 -4.65 35.52
N LEU A 708 -5.97 -5.40 35.63
CA LEU A 708 -5.85 -6.58 36.50
C LEU A 708 -5.69 -6.24 38.00
N LYS A 709 -5.60 -4.97 38.39
CA LYS A 709 -5.45 -4.50 39.78
C LYS A 709 -6.74 -3.87 40.29
#